data_AF-A0A1W6LKU8-F1
#
_entry.id   AF-A0A1W6LKU8-F1
#
_cell.length_a   1.000
_cell.length_b   1.000
_cell.length_c   1.000
_cell.angle_alpha   90.00
_cell.angle_beta   90.00
_cell.angle_gamma   90.00
#
_symmetry.space_group_name_H-M   'P 1'
#
loop_
_entity.id
_entity.type
_entity.pdbx_description
1 polymer ?
#
loop_
_entity_poly.entity_id
_entity_poly.type
_entity_poly.pdbx_seq_one_letter_code
_entity_poly.pdbx_strand_id
1 'polypeptide(L)'
;MRLISIALLFHFCCTFVSAVSSDIYPDSRIDSYDTKYLAKNWLYEQGRPVVEVLLNRGFELAGSDSAAPKHWYTNKNSNGQRQTEHCRSGDWGMLVRDEAVWTHIDQDIDFVDNSGDYLNVGGVKFTLTAHAKYTEPSYSKNAIIKIEFFEDNQKVGSEAEWFLSNQDEINLWKKGQLEAKAPEGTNLLRIQVMNGGTGSGNVYIDDVSVKYPGRLFADINCDQKVDLLDFARFSKDWHKKVLVNAGFERGDFENAHYWKQAENVLRSDEKQHTGEWLMKITAPPGNSGQFRIAGQWFYNKFPGGSEITARTYACGDSERQAALKLQLFEAGGERISTVTQSFTPTSSFEPYSLMTQVPSERNVDTVKFELLVENGIQNDAVVYFDDAAIENNGIATANSPFPEDGGCINKTSEILSWEEGSNPTDYFHIYFGTDKNEVKNADTSSKQYQTQKPADQNSWQSPFLQKGESYYWRIDEIKNGELTKGKVWSFTVRPITAWGFEPANERLYPVAESGDIILKWRSGYYADGHEIYFGTDYDSVSGADKSSPEYLGHQELDNTSVQINGLNPDSTYYWRVDQVSSTLNSTWKGEILSFNVSSDWLLDWNSARLNYFEQKLAMAVQGLMNRTDARLFCNTRSTWYYPQADSEWINYLENEKGFNFAQIKSLNQLIELASEEGVINGLVLYNPYIADLAEMQMAQTLAGKENLLPVTPSMLNYRTPGLAKGNELCFENLTVVYDFRGNWRSEHQARRWALDNLIEGTDRKTAFSDINFFSWDDARWSSADFGIKNGSYFCQVKHQGPQRDITDEILDYVDSPATFYGTWDFEYEWQTAQALSDKGCGWILTGGASNLSFWASVPVEKPADRYLRQPEKGLTLDGNKYYVLFQVSEGDTPKAQTGFMGPRAPWLDSTRGQVPIAWGMQASASEQWPAIHEYYKSTASPRDSFFAGPSGAFYAFFNRLPNL
;
A
#
# COMPACT_ATOMS: atom_id res chain seq x y z
N MET A 1 -25.68 -54.61 -9.21
CA MET A 1 -24.41 -54.60 -8.42
C MET A 1 -23.33 -53.65 -9.00
N ARG A 2 -23.70 -52.56 -9.69
CA ARG A 2 -22.78 -51.52 -10.21
C ARG A 2 -23.37 -50.09 -10.12
N LEU A 3 -24.26 -49.86 -9.16
CA LEU A 3 -24.88 -48.55 -8.89
C LEU A 3 -24.59 -48.02 -7.46
N ILE A 4 -23.86 -48.79 -6.65
CA ILE A 4 -23.40 -48.38 -5.31
C ILE A 4 -21.98 -47.77 -5.36
N SER A 5 -21.26 -47.93 -6.48
CA SER A 5 -19.87 -47.44 -6.63
C SER A 5 -19.75 -45.99 -7.10
N ILE A 6 -20.84 -45.32 -7.50
CA ILE A 6 -20.82 -43.90 -7.94
C ILE A 6 -21.23 -42.96 -6.80
N ALA A 7 -22.05 -43.43 -5.85
CA ALA A 7 -22.37 -42.68 -4.63
C ALA A 7 -21.16 -42.56 -3.67
N LEU A 8 -20.23 -43.52 -3.72
CA LEU A 8 -18.95 -43.43 -3.01
C LEU A 8 -17.92 -42.51 -3.69
N LEU A 9 -18.05 -42.22 -5.00
CA LEU A 9 -17.21 -41.22 -5.68
C LEU A 9 -17.71 -39.78 -5.44
N PHE A 10 -19.02 -39.57 -5.27
CA PHE A 10 -19.56 -38.23 -4.95
C PHE A 10 -19.29 -37.80 -3.51
N HIS A 11 -19.11 -38.74 -2.57
CA HIS A 11 -18.63 -38.42 -1.22
C HIS A 11 -17.10 -38.20 -1.16
N PHE A 12 -16.35 -38.69 -2.16
CA PHE A 12 -14.90 -38.47 -2.28
C PHE A 12 -14.53 -37.18 -3.04
N CYS A 13 -15.39 -36.65 -3.92
CA CYS A 13 -15.11 -35.37 -4.61
C CYS A 13 -15.43 -34.13 -3.76
N CYS A 14 -16.37 -34.20 -2.81
CA CYS A 14 -16.63 -33.09 -1.89
C CYS A 14 -15.64 -33.01 -0.71
N THR A 15 -14.78 -34.02 -0.54
CA THR A 15 -13.68 -34.01 0.45
C THR A 15 -12.31 -33.74 -0.19
N PHE A 16 -12.19 -33.74 -1.53
CA PHE A 16 -10.90 -33.52 -2.21
C PHE A 16 -10.62 -32.05 -2.62
N VAL A 17 -11.60 -31.15 -2.53
CA VAL A 17 -11.36 -29.70 -2.65
C VAL A 17 -11.07 -29.06 -1.27
N SER A 18 -11.39 -29.75 -0.18
CA SER A 18 -11.01 -29.38 1.18
C SER A 18 -9.74 -30.07 1.69
N ALA A 19 -9.09 -30.93 0.91
CA ALA A 19 -7.92 -31.73 1.33
C ALA A 19 -6.67 -31.59 0.44
N VAL A 20 -6.63 -30.61 -0.47
CA VAL A 20 -5.39 -30.22 -1.19
C VAL A 20 -4.95 -28.78 -0.85
N SER A 21 -5.54 -28.19 0.19
CA SER A 21 -5.06 -26.92 0.76
C SER A 21 -4.80 -26.98 2.27
N SER A 22 -4.80 -28.16 2.89
CA SER A 22 -4.71 -28.30 4.36
C SER A 22 -3.45 -29.00 4.90
N ASP A 23 -2.49 -29.43 4.06
CA ASP A 23 -1.33 -30.22 4.50
C ASP A 23 0.04 -29.66 4.06
N ILE A 24 0.24 -28.33 4.07
CA ILE A 24 1.57 -27.70 4.28
C ILE A 24 1.32 -26.32 4.91
N TYR A 25 1.13 -26.23 6.23
CA TYR A 25 1.53 -25.09 7.06
C TYR A 25 1.33 -25.52 8.53
N PRO A 26 2.41 -25.81 9.30
CA PRO A 26 2.28 -25.80 10.74
C PRO A 26 1.91 -24.38 11.17
N ASP A 27 0.87 -24.34 11.97
CA ASP A 27 0.25 -23.23 12.63
C ASP A 27 1.26 -22.54 13.57
N SER A 28 1.80 -21.39 13.16
CA SER A 28 2.61 -20.49 14.01
C SER A 28 2.63 -19.03 13.54
N ARG A 29 1.58 -18.58 12.86
CA ARG A 29 1.42 -17.16 12.49
C ARG A 29 0.29 -16.51 13.28
N ILE A 30 0.51 -16.46 14.59
CA ILE A 30 -0.21 -15.58 15.50
C ILE A 30 0.70 -14.36 15.74
N ASP A 31 0.12 -13.16 15.58
CA ASP A 31 0.58 -11.85 16.06
C ASP A 31 1.84 -11.19 15.45
N SER A 32 1.75 -10.60 14.25
CA SER A 32 2.72 -9.54 13.84
C SER A 32 2.12 -8.32 13.11
N TYR A 33 0.79 -8.20 13.04
CA TYR A 33 0.12 -7.03 12.45
C TYR A 33 -0.64 -6.17 13.46
N ASP A 34 -0.80 -6.62 14.71
CA ASP A 34 -1.57 -5.90 15.74
C ASP A 34 -0.73 -4.91 16.58
N THR A 35 0.60 -5.00 16.57
CA THR A 35 1.47 -4.14 17.39
C THR A 35 1.83 -2.82 16.71
N LYS A 36 1.71 -2.71 15.38
CA LYS A 36 2.25 -1.57 14.61
C LYS A 36 1.54 -0.22 14.77
N TYR A 37 0.36 -0.14 15.39
CA TYR A 37 -0.45 1.10 15.30
C TYR A 37 -1.17 1.55 16.57
N LEU A 38 -0.83 1.01 17.76
CA LEU A 38 -1.57 1.34 19.00
C LEU A 38 -0.90 2.35 19.96
N ALA A 39 0.23 2.98 19.61
CA ALA A 39 0.97 3.83 20.56
C ALA A 39 1.11 5.33 20.21
N LYS A 40 0.08 6.01 19.67
CA LYS A 40 0.07 7.49 19.60
C LYS A 40 -1.30 8.11 19.93
N ASN A 41 -1.80 7.87 21.13
CA ASN A 41 -2.98 8.57 21.67
C ASN A 41 -2.59 9.91 22.29
N TRP A 42 -2.41 10.94 21.45
CA TRP A 42 -2.36 12.32 21.93
C TRP A 42 -3.77 12.72 22.39
N LEU A 43 -3.95 12.91 23.68
CA LEU A 43 -5.16 13.47 24.28
C LEU A 43 -4.89 14.93 24.67
N TYR A 44 -5.94 15.76 24.68
CA TYR A 44 -5.86 17.11 25.22
C TYR A 44 -6.73 17.21 26.47
N GLU A 45 -6.12 17.47 27.62
CA GLU A 45 -6.83 17.81 28.85
C GLU A 45 -6.55 19.26 29.22
N GLN A 46 -7.62 20.04 29.39
CA GLN A 46 -7.54 21.49 29.70
C GLN A 46 -6.58 22.28 28.78
N GLY A 47 -6.55 21.91 27.49
CA GLY A 47 -5.71 22.58 26.48
C GLY A 47 -4.22 22.20 26.50
N ARG A 48 -3.82 21.14 27.23
CA ARG A 48 -2.44 20.64 27.26
C ARG A 48 -2.37 19.20 26.72
N PRO A 49 -1.33 18.84 25.95
CA PRO A 49 -1.15 17.48 25.46
C PRO A 49 -0.80 16.53 26.61
N VAL A 50 -1.55 15.44 26.70
CA VAL A 50 -1.33 14.29 27.60
C VAL A 50 -1.26 13.03 26.75
N VAL A 51 -0.38 12.11 27.11
CA VAL A 51 -0.21 10.82 26.41
C VAL A 51 -0.77 9.71 27.28
N GLU A 52 -1.63 8.87 26.70
CA GLU A 52 -2.14 7.63 27.32
C GLU A 52 -1.25 6.45 26.91
N VAL A 53 -0.87 5.60 27.87
CA VAL A 53 0.12 4.54 27.66
C VAL A 53 -0.40 3.11 27.83
N LEU A 54 -1.66 2.93 28.25
CA LEU A 54 -2.26 1.59 28.40
C LEU A 54 -3.00 1.12 27.14
N LEU A 55 -2.84 -0.18 26.84
CA LEU A 55 -3.58 -0.92 25.83
C LEU A 55 -4.78 -1.66 26.43
N ASN A 56 -5.86 -1.82 25.65
CA ASN A 56 -7.04 -2.59 26.02
C ASN A 56 -7.61 -2.24 27.41
N ARG A 57 -7.67 -0.93 27.73
CA ARG A 57 -8.03 -0.42 29.06
C ARG A 57 -9.45 -0.71 29.58
N GLY A 58 -10.37 -0.99 28.65
CA GLY A 58 -11.73 -1.44 28.95
C GLY A 58 -11.88 -2.96 28.83
N PHE A 59 -10.81 -3.68 28.51
CA PHE A 59 -10.82 -5.15 28.39
C PHE A 59 -11.74 -5.68 27.27
N GLU A 60 -11.95 -4.90 26.22
CA GLU A 60 -12.80 -5.20 25.06
C GLU A 60 -12.19 -6.24 24.11
N LEU A 61 -10.86 -6.37 24.10
CA LEU A 61 -10.15 -7.31 23.23
C LEU A 61 -9.82 -8.63 23.95
N ALA A 62 -10.14 -9.74 23.28
CA ALA A 62 -9.83 -11.11 23.73
C ALA A 62 -8.38 -11.49 23.44
N GLY A 63 -7.74 -12.20 24.35
CA GLY A 63 -6.49 -12.92 24.11
C GLY A 63 -6.72 -14.25 23.39
N SER A 64 -5.74 -15.15 23.49
CA SER A 64 -5.82 -16.51 22.93
C SER A 64 -6.95 -17.37 23.50
N ASP A 65 -7.45 -17.01 24.69
CA ASP A 65 -8.72 -17.47 25.25
C ASP A 65 -9.69 -16.29 25.32
N SER A 66 -10.95 -16.51 24.92
CA SER A 66 -12.05 -15.55 25.00
C SER A 66 -12.18 -14.87 26.38
N ALA A 67 -11.84 -15.60 27.45
CA ALA A 67 -11.89 -15.11 28.83
C ALA A 67 -10.65 -14.30 29.24
N ALA A 68 -9.55 -14.36 28.49
CA ALA A 68 -8.30 -13.65 28.78
C ALA A 68 -8.31 -12.24 28.17
N PRO A 69 -7.91 -11.20 28.91
CA PRO A 69 -7.71 -9.86 28.36
C PRO A 69 -6.48 -9.79 27.47
N LYS A 70 -6.64 -9.38 26.20
CA LYS A 70 -5.50 -9.11 25.31
C LYS A 70 -4.61 -8.02 25.91
N HIS A 71 -3.28 -8.18 25.83
CA HIS A 71 -2.25 -7.28 26.38
C HIS A 71 -2.15 -7.18 27.91
N TRP A 72 -2.98 -7.92 28.64
CA TRP A 72 -2.91 -7.98 30.10
C TRP A 72 -2.62 -9.42 30.50
N TYR A 73 -1.77 -9.61 31.50
CA TYR A 73 -1.46 -10.94 32.02
C TYR A 73 -1.75 -11.01 33.51
N THR A 74 -2.06 -12.21 33.96
CA THR A 74 -2.42 -12.48 35.35
C THR A 74 -1.29 -13.21 36.03
N ASN A 75 -1.06 -12.95 37.32
CA ASN A 75 -0.11 -13.74 38.11
C ASN A 75 -0.52 -15.22 38.29
N LYS A 76 -1.79 -15.55 38.02
CA LYS A 76 -2.36 -16.91 37.98
C LYS A 76 -3.48 -16.98 36.93
N ASN A 77 -3.33 -17.87 35.96
CA ASN A 77 -4.17 -18.01 34.75
C ASN A 77 -5.70 -18.10 34.97
N SER A 78 -6.20 -18.36 36.18
CA SER A 78 -7.63 -18.54 36.47
C SER A 78 -8.33 -17.38 37.17
N ASN A 79 -7.60 -16.32 37.55
CA ASN A 79 -8.08 -15.40 38.60
C ASN A 79 -8.36 -13.96 38.12
N GLY A 80 -7.98 -13.62 36.90
CA GLY A 80 -8.41 -12.42 36.19
C GLY A 80 -9.17 -12.82 34.94
N GLN A 81 -10.45 -12.50 34.85
CA GLN A 81 -11.28 -12.91 33.71
C GLN A 81 -12.10 -11.74 33.18
N ARG A 82 -12.09 -11.61 31.86
CA ARG A 82 -13.06 -10.77 31.16
C ARG A 82 -14.47 -11.27 31.45
N GLN A 83 -15.38 -10.34 31.68
CA GLN A 83 -16.80 -10.63 31.89
C GLN A 83 -17.67 -9.49 31.40
N THR A 84 -18.93 -9.78 31.12
CA THR A 84 -19.89 -8.84 30.52
C THR A 84 -21.01 -8.43 31.49
N GLU A 85 -21.14 -9.09 32.65
CA GLU A 85 -22.22 -8.85 33.63
C GLU A 85 -22.06 -7.50 34.36
N HIS A 86 -20.84 -7.03 34.48
CA HIS A 86 -20.43 -5.91 35.31
C HIS A 86 -19.33 -5.09 34.62
N CYS A 87 -19.68 -4.44 33.51
CA CYS A 87 -18.86 -3.41 32.87
C CYS A 87 -19.31 -1.99 33.31
N ARG A 88 -18.41 -1.03 33.17
CA ARG A 88 -18.66 0.41 33.33
C ARG A 88 -18.72 1.10 31.98
N SER A 89 -17.86 0.68 31.06
CA SER A 89 -17.77 1.15 29.68
C SER A 89 -17.65 -0.04 28.73
N GLY A 90 -18.13 0.09 27.50
CA GLY A 90 -18.06 -1.00 26.52
C GLY A 90 -18.85 -2.26 26.92
N ASP A 91 -18.54 -3.39 26.28
CA ASP A 91 -19.24 -4.66 26.46
C ASP A 91 -18.55 -5.54 27.51
N TRP A 92 -17.30 -5.22 27.86
CA TRP A 92 -16.48 -6.04 28.73
C TRP A 92 -15.95 -5.25 29.92
N GLY A 93 -15.69 -5.97 30.99
CA GLY A 93 -14.96 -5.49 32.16
C GLY A 93 -14.15 -6.61 32.75
N MET A 94 -13.38 -6.30 33.78
CA MET A 94 -12.47 -7.27 34.38
C MET A 94 -12.94 -7.74 35.74
N LEU A 95 -13.09 -9.05 35.93
CA LEU A 95 -13.29 -9.67 37.23
C LEU A 95 -11.95 -10.14 37.79
N VAL A 96 -11.58 -9.60 38.96
CA VAL A 96 -10.43 -10.05 39.74
C VAL A 96 -10.91 -10.87 40.93
N ARG A 97 -10.78 -12.20 40.79
CA ARG A 97 -11.32 -13.20 41.73
C ARG A 97 -10.53 -13.28 43.04
N ASP A 98 -11.26 -13.65 44.08
CA ASP A 98 -10.74 -13.83 45.43
C ASP A 98 -10.35 -15.29 45.75
N GLU A 99 -9.12 -15.49 46.20
CA GLU A 99 -8.63 -16.78 46.72
C GLU A 99 -7.81 -16.65 48.01
N ALA A 100 -8.08 -15.66 48.88
CA ALA A 100 -7.31 -15.42 50.12
C ALA A 100 -5.78 -15.19 49.92
N VAL A 101 -5.35 -14.92 48.68
CA VAL A 101 -4.01 -14.49 48.28
C VAL A 101 -4.16 -13.23 47.41
N TRP A 102 -3.07 -12.48 47.20
CA TRP A 102 -3.03 -11.32 46.32
C TRP A 102 -3.25 -11.72 44.85
N THR A 103 -4.37 -11.30 44.27
CA THR A 103 -4.64 -11.46 42.84
C THR A 103 -4.43 -10.12 42.16
N HIS A 104 -3.69 -10.12 41.05
CA HIS A 104 -3.48 -8.93 40.25
C HIS A 104 -3.42 -9.26 38.76
N ILE A 105 -3.77 -8.25 37.98
CA ILE A 105 -3.67 -8.24 36.53
C ILE A 105 -2.74 -7.10 36.17
N ASP A 106 -1.78 -7.42 35.32
CA ASP A 106 -0.64 -6.60 35.01
C ASP A 106 -0.58 -6.27 33.52
N GLN A 107 -0.06 -5.09 33.21
CA GLN A 107 0.43 -4.74 31.88
C GLN A 107 1.79 -4.07 32.04
N ASP A 108 2.78 -4.60 31.33
CA ASP A 108 4.11 -3.99 31.24
C ASP A 108 4.14 -2.99 30.09
N ILE A 109 4.85 -1.89 30.32
CA ILE A 109 5.01 -0.79 29.38
C ILE A 109 6.51 -0.49 29.31
N ASP A 110 7.11 -0.83 28.18
CA ASP A 110 8.46 -0.44 27.86
C ASP A 110 8.50 0.97 27.28
N PHE A 111 9.49 1.74 27.69
CA PHE A 111 9.82 3.01 27.06
C PHE A 111 11.06 2.82 26.22
N VAL A 112 10.89 2.82 24.90
CA VAL A 112 11.99 2.73 23.95
C VAL A 112 11.96 3.92 23.01
N ASP A 113 13.13 4.33 22.51
CA ASP A 113 13.22 5.31 21.46
C ASP A 113 12.96 4.65 20.09
N ASN A 114 12.94 5.46 19.04
CA ASN A 114 12.69 4.97 17.69
C ASN A 114 13.78 3.98 17.19
N SER A 115 14.90 3.85 17.90
CA SER A 115 15.98 2.90 17.64
C SER A 115 15.79 1.57 18.40
N GLY A 116 14.76 1.48 19.26
CA GLY A 116 14.55 0.37 20.19
C GLY A 116 15.42 0.47 21.45
N ASP A 117 16.17 1.56 21.64
CA ASP A 117 16.97 1.76 22.84
C ASP A 117 16.06 2.17 24.00
N TYR A 118 16.24 1.56 25.17
CA TYR A 118 15.49 1.92 26.37
C TYR A 118 15.67 3.40 26.73
N LEU A 119 14.55 4.11 26.87
CA LEU A 119 14.50 5.49 27.32
C LEU A 119 14.37 5.55 28.84
N ASN A 120 15.27 6.30 29.46
CA ASN A 120 15.11 6.66 30.86
C ASN A 120 14.01 7.72 31.00
N VAL A 121 12.86 7.34 31.58
CA VAL A 121 11.75 8.23 31.94
C VAL A 121 11.85 8.75 33.38
N GLY A 122 13.04 8.72 33.94
CA GLY A 122 13.37 9.30 35.23
C GLY A 122 12.83 10.71 35.38
N GLY A 123 12.12 10.95 36.48
CA GLY A 123 11.55 12.24 36.80
C GLY A 123 10.17 12.54 36.20
N VAL A 124 9.67 11.71 35.29
CA VAL A 124 8.33 11.85 34.70
C VAL A 124 7.25 11.59 35.73
N LYS A 125 6.17 12.38 35.68
CA LYS A 125 4.99 12.20 36.52
C LYS A 125 3.90 11.47 35.73
N PHE A 126 3.44 10.37 36.28
CA PHE A 126 2.35 9.55 35.77
C PHE A 126 1.13 9.69 36.66
N THR A 127 -0.04 9.79 36.02
CA THR A 127 -1.36 9.76 36.65
C THR A 127 -2.04 8.46 36.25
N LEU A 128 -2.19 7.54 37.20
CA LEU A 128 -2.91 6.28 37.02
C LEU A 128 -4.33 6.42 37.58
N THR A 129 -5.33 5.95 36.86
CA THR A 129 -6.72 5.87 37.32
C THR A 129 -7.34 4.53 36.95
N ALA A 130 -8.30 4.06 37.76
CA ALA A 130 -9.12 2.91 37.43
C ALA A 130 -10.48 3.06 38.10
N HIS A 131 -11.50 2.37 37.59
CA HIS A 131 -12.77 2.23 38.29
C HIS A 131 -12.89 0.82 38.82
N ALA A 132 -13.36 0.70 40.06
CA ALA A 132 -13.66 -0.59 40.65
C ALA A 132 -14.97 -0.57 41.43
N LYS A 133 -15.63 -1.73 41.49
CA LYS A 133 -16.77 -1.97 42.38
C LYS A 133 -16.70 -3.39 42.96
N TYR A 134 -17.45 -3.59 44.04
CA TYR A 134 -17.78 -4.91 44.54
C TYR A 134 -19.29 -5.08 44.65
N THR A 135 -19.74 -6.33 44.57
CA THR A 135 -21.17 -6.68 44.52
C THR A 135 -21.61 -7.54 45.72
N GLU A 136 -20.68 -7.88 46.62
CA GLU A 136 -20.89 -8.78 47.76
C GLU A 136 -20.97 -8.03 49.10
N PRO A 137 -22.03 -8.20 49.91
CA PRO A 137 -22.18 -7.51 51.22
C PRO A 137 -21.12 -7.88 52.26
N SER A 138 -20.49 -9.04 52.11
CA SER A 138 -19.43 -9.55 52.99
C SER A 138 -18.02 -9.18 52.51
N TYR A 139 -17.90 -8.30 51.52
CA TYR A 139 -16.61 -7.88 50.98
C TYR A 139 -15.69 -7.36 52.09
N SER A 140 -14.49 -7.93 52.19
CA SER A 140 -13.50 -7.57 53.21
C SER A 140 -12.13 -7.22 52.62
N LYS A 141 -12.03 -7.16 51.28
CA LYS A 141 -10.81 -6.82 50.56
C LYS A 141 -10.82 -5.35 50.12
N ASN A 142 -9.73 -4.90 49.52
CA ASN A 142 -9.63 -3.58 48.92
C ASN A 142 -9.16 -3.70 47.46
N ALA A 143 -9.60 -2.78 46.60
CA ALA A 143 -9.03 -2.64 45.26
C ALA A 143 -7.85 -1.68 45.29
N ILE A 144 -6.79 -2.06 44.57
CA ILE A 144 -5.54 -1.30 44.51
C ILE A 144 -5.18 -1.06 43.06
N ILE A 145 -4.77 0.17 42.77
CA ILE A 145 -3.98 0.49 41.58
C ILE A 145 -2.54 0.68 42.00
N LYS A 146 -1.62 0.07 41.26
CA LYS A 146 -0.19 0.09 41.58
C LYS A 146 0.63 0.24 40.31
N ILE A 147 1.72 1.00 40.42
CA ILE A 147 2.73 1.17 39.39
C ILE A 147 4.08 0.74 39.97
N GLU A 148 4.78 -0.15 39.30
CA GLU A 148 6.17 -0.49 39.60
C GLU A 148 7.09 0.04 38.51
N PHE A 149 8.28 0.46 38.90
CA PHE A 149 9.29 1.05 38.03
C PHE A 149 10.51 0.12 37.95
N PHE A 150 11.03 -0.10 36.75
CA PHE A 150 12.16 -0.98 36.50
C PHE A 150 13.25 -0.28 35.68
N GLU A 151 14.50 -0.61 35.97
CA GLU A 151 15.72 -0.31 35.20
C GLU A 151 16.32 -1.65 34.80
N ASP A 152 16.41 -1.94 33.50
CA ASP A 152 17.00 -3.19 32.96
C ASP A 152 16.45 -4.46 33.64
N ASN A 153 15.11 -4.53 33.74
CA ASN A 153 14.36 -5.60 34.42
C ASN A 153 14.62 -5.72 35.94
N GLN A 154 15.36 -4.81 36.56
CA GLN A 154 15.50 -4.70 38.01
C GLN A 154 14.52 -3.66 38.57
N LYS A 155 13.74 -4.03 39.58
CA LYS A 155 12.77 -3.12 40.19
C LYS A 155 13.49 -2.00 40.95
N VAL A 156 13.29 -0.75 40.53
CA VAL A 156 13.89 0.46 41.13
C VAL A 156 12.91 1.26 41.99
N GLY A 157 11.60 1.02 41.87
CA GLY A 157 10.59 1.66 42.72
C GLY A 157 9.18 1.11 42.54
N SER A 158 8.25 1.57 43.38
CA SER A 158 6.81 1.36 43.16
C SER A 158 5.96 2.30 44.01
N GLU A 159 4.79 2.67 43.51
CA GLU A 159 3.76 3.43 44.21
C GLU A 159 2.41 2.73 44.09
N ALA A 160 1.54 2.86 45.10
CA ALA A 160 0.23 2.20 45.10
C ALA A 160 -0.83 3.03 45.85
N GLU A 161 -2.06 3.00 45.37
CA GLU A 161 -3.21 3.64 46.04
C GLU A 161 -4.32 2.62 46.32
N TRP A 162 -4.80 2.65 47.56
CA TRP A 162 -5.93 1.85 48.03
C TRP A 162 -7.21 2.68 47.92
N PHE A 163 -8.02 2.42 46.90
CA PHE A 163 -9.12 3.34 46.57
C PHE A 163 -10.52 2.75 46.78
N LEU A 164 -10.67 1.44 46.96
CA LEU A 164 -11.96 0.80 47.24
C LEU A 164 -11.83 -0.08 48.50
N SER A 165 -12.78 0.00 49.41
CA SER A 165 -12.79 -0.73 50.69
C SER A 165 -14.19 -1.18 51.11
N ASN A 166 -14.30 -1.98 52.17
CA ASN A 166 -15.58 -2.43 52.72
C ASN A 166 -16.44 -1.34 53.39
N GLN A 167 -15.94 -0.09 53.45
CA GLN A 167 -16.72 1.07 53.89
C GLN A 167 -17.42 1.79 52.72
N ASP A 168 -17.09 1.42 51.48
CA ASP A 168 -17.69 2.02 50.30
C ASP A 168 -19.08 1.43 50.02
N GLU A 169 -19.87 2.11 49.18
CA GLU A 169 -21.19 1.62 48.83
C GLU A 169 -21.09 0.42 47.88
N ILE A 170 -21.75 -0.68 48.24
CA ILE A 170 -21.87 -1.87 47.40
C ILE A 170 -22.56 -1.53 46.07
N ASN A 171 -22.15 -2.18 44.98
CA ASN A 171 -22.67 -1.96 43.62
C ASN A 171 -22.41 -0.57 43.02
N LEU A 172 -21.58 0.27 43.64
CA LEU A 172 -21.21 1.58 43.08
C LEU A 172 -19.79 1.56 42.52
N TRP A 173 -19.62 2.04 41.28
CA TRP A 173 -18.30 2.23 40.67
C TRP A 173 -17.57 3.40 41.33
N LYS A 174 -16.44 3.11 41.96
CA LYS A 174 -15.56 4.10 42.57
C LYS A 174 -14.32 4.31 41.72
N LYS A 175 -13.95 5.56 41.46
CA LYS A 175 -12.72 5.92 40.76
C LYS A 175 -11.56 5.99 41.75
N GLY A 176 -10.49 5.27 41.46
CA GLY A 176 -9.17 5.43 42.07
C GLY A 176 -8.28 6.34 41.25
N GLN A 177 -7.36 7.04 41.92
CA GLN A 177 -6.33 7.84 41.27
C GLN A 177 -5.03 7.77 42.06
N LEU A 178 -3.92 7.56 41.37
CA LEU A 178 -2.57 7.53 41.89
C LEU A 178 -1.69 8.45 41.07
N GLU A 179 -0.95 9.34 41.73
CA GLU A 179 0.11 10.14 41.11
C GLU A 179 1.45 9.55 41.50
N ALA A 180 2.28 9.20 40.52
CA ALA A 180 3.58 8.61 40.76
C ALA A 180 4.66 9.29 39.92
N LYS A 181 5.86 9.48 40.51
CA LYS A 181 7.01 10.05 39.80
C LYS A 181 8.05 8.94 39.59
N ALA A 182 8.43 8.69 38.34
CA ALA A 182 9.40 7.66 38.02
C ALA A 182 10.79 7.98 38.62
N PRO A 183 11.42 7.03 39.34
CA PRO A 183 12.83 7.13 39.73
C PRO A 183 13.76 7.25 38.52
N GLU A 184 14.94 7.86 38.70
CA GLU A 184 15.99 7.87 37.67
C GLU A 184 16.38 6.44 37.27
N GLY A 185 16.63 6.22 35.97
CA GLY A 185 16.96 4.91 35.40
C GLY A 185 15.74 4.11 34.93
N THR A 186 14.52 4.56 35.23
CA THR A 186 13.30 3.83 34.83
C THR A 186 13.18 3.72 33.31
N ASN A 187 13.16 2.50 32.78
CA ASN A 187 12.87 2.20 31.37
C ASN A 187 11.63 1.32 31.15
N LEU A 188 11.08 0.70 32.20
CA LEU A 188 9.86 -0.11 32.15
C LEU A 188 8.92 0.24 33.30
N LEU A 189 7.60 0.30 33.02
CA LEU A 189 6.53 0.34 34.03
C LEU A 189 5.76 -0.97 34.06
N ARG A 190 5.41 -1.43 35.25
CA ARG A 190 4.39 -2.46 35.44
C ARG A 190 3.16 -1.87 36.09
N ILE A 191 2.04 -1.89 35.38
CA ILE A 191 0.76 -1.38 35.88
C ILE A 191 -0.05 -2.54 36.39
N GLN A 192 -0.46 -2.48 37.66
CA GLN A 192 -1.19 -3.56 38.31
C GLN A 192 -2.54 -3.03 38.81
N VAL A 193 -3.60 -3.76 38.51
CA VAL A 193 -4.87 -3.62 39.24
C VAL A 193 -5.11 -4.88 40.06
N MET A 194 -5.34 -4.69 41.35
CA MET A 194 -5.25 -5.77 42.33
C MET A 194 -6.50 -5.84 43.20
N ASN A 195 -6.77 -7.05 43.68
CA ASN A 195 -7.71 -7.35 44.76
C ASN A 195 -6.92 -7.96 45.94
N GLY A 196 -6.85 -7.28 47.09
CA GLY A 196 -6.01 -7.70 48.23
C GLY A 196 -6.55 -7.39 49.63
N GLY A 197 -6.05 -8.11 50.65
CA GLY A 197 -6.46 -7.99 52.07
C GLY A 197 -6.81 -9.33 52.76
N THR A 198 -7.32 -9.30 53.99
CA THR A 198 -7.82 -10.48 54.73
C THR A 198 -9.33 -10.69 54.57
N GLY A 199 -9.75 -11.86 54.08
CA GLY A 199 -11.16 -12.31 53.92
C GLY A 199 -11.63 -12.37 52.45
N SER A 200 -12.94 -12.49 52.16
CA SER A 200 -13.46 -12.90 50.84
C SER A 200 -14.25 -11.86 50.03
N GLY A 201 -14.07 -11.84 48.69
CA GLY A 201 -14.97 -11.12 47.75
C GLY A 201 -14.36 -10.66 46.41
N ASN A 202 -15.19 -10.68 45.36
CA ASN A 202 -14.81 -10.32 43.99
C ASN A 202 -14.79 -8.81 43.73
N VAL A 203 -13.81 -8.35 42.93
CA VAL A 203 -13.72 -6.96 42.48
C VAL A 203 -13.85 -6.90 40.97
N TYR A 204 -14.72 -6.02 40.50
CA TYR A 204 -14.88 -5.69 39.10
C TYR A 204 -14.13 -4.41 38.80
N ILE A 205 -13.28 -4.41 37.78
CA ILE A 205 -12.42 -3.31 37.37
C ILE A 205 -12.71 -2.96 35.92
N ASP A 206 -12.71 -1.67 35.63
CA ASP A 206 -12.88 -1.16 34.27
C ASP A 206 -12.24 0.24 34.14
N ASP A 207 -12.05 0.70 32.91
CA ASP A 207 -11.52 2.02 32.55
C ASP A 207 -10.17 2.34 33.24
N VAL A 208 -9.16 1.48 33.04
CA VAL A 208 -7.81 1.70 33.57
C VAL A 208 -7.03 2.68 32.67
N SER A 209 -6.41 3.71 33.22
CA SER A 209 -5.75 4.74 32.41
C SER A 209 -4.47 5.22 33.08
N VAL A 210 -3.38 5.32 32.32
CA VAL A 210 -2.11 5.88 32.77
C VAL A 210 -1.72 7.00 31.82
N LYS A 211 -1.56 8.20 32.36
CA LYS A 211 -1.25 9.40 31.57
C LYS A 211 0.00 10.11 32.06
N TYR A 212 0.67 10.83 31.18
CA TYR A 212 1.74 11.77 31.54
C TYR A 212 1.72 13.06 30.69
N PRO A 213 2.25 14.20 31.18
CA PRO A 213 2.28 15.47 30.44
C PRO A 213 3.27 15.43 29.25
N GLY A 214 2.82 15.72 28.03
CA GLY A 214 3.59 15.49 26.81
C GLY A 214 4.69 16.52 26.50
N ARG A 215 5.93 16.04 26.44
CA ARG A 215 6.90 16.22 25.31
C ARG A 215 8.03 15.17 25.37
N LEU A 216 7.70 13.96 25.84
CA LEU A 216 8.59 12.81 25.80
C LEU A 216 8.10 11.89 24.69
N PHE A 217 8.96 11.71 23.69
CA PHE A 217 8.80 10.71 22.65
C PHE A 217 9.24 9.40 23.26
N ALA A 218 8.31 8.67 23.85
CA ALA A 218 8.54 7.29 24.25
C ALA A 218 7.62 6.42 23.41
N ASP A 219 8.22 5.52 22.64
CA ASP A 219 7.52 4.48 21.90
C ASP A 219 7.17 3.36 22.90
N ILE A 220 5.92 2.89 22.83
CA ILE A 220 5.46 1.71 23.56
C ILE A 220 5.45 0.61 22.52
N ASN A 221 6.54 -0.15 22.46
CA ASN A 221 6.64 -1.30 21.59
C ASN A 221 7.23 -2.46 22.39
N CYS A 222 6.35 -3.40 22.76
CA CYS A 222 6.75 -4.80 22.67
C CYS A 222 6.83 -5.14 21.18
N ASP A 223 8.00 -5.59 20.77
CA ASP A 223 8.36 -6.14 19.47
C ASP A 223 8.46 -5.17 18.26
N GLN A 224 9.71 -4.80 17.99
CA GLN A 224 10.35 -4.91 16.65
C GLN A 224 10.02 -3.89 15.55
N LYS A 225 10.84 -2.81 15.47
CA LYS A 225 11.83 -2.51 14.39
C LYS A 225 11.93 -1.04 13.95
N VAL A 226 13.19 -0.59 13.84
CA VAL A 226 13.87 0.24 12.81
C VAL A 226 13.10 1.45 12.26
N ASP A 227 13.53 2.64 12.69
CA ASP A 227 13.06 3.95 12.23
C ASP A 227 13.85 4.52 11.04
N LEU A 228 13.14 5.35 10.27
CA LEU A 228 13.60 6.17 9.13
C LEU A 228 14.71 7.17 9.48
N LEU A 229 15.08 7.32 10.77
CA LEU A 229 16.22 8.14 11.19
C LEU A 229 17.59 7.45 10.97
N ASP A 230 17.64 6.14 10.78
CA ASP A 230 18.89 5.45 10.42
C ASP A 230 19.34 5.70 8.99
N PHE A 231 18.45 6.18 8.11
CA PHE A 231 18.83 6.66 6.78
C PHE A 231 19.75 7.89 6.85
N ALA A 232 19.59 8.73 7.87
CA ALA A 232 20.44 9.92 8.09
C ALA A 232 21.73 9.61 8.89
N ARG A 233 21.80 8.45 9.56
CA ARG A 233 23.03 7.97 10.23
C ARG A 233 23.88 7.09 9.31
N PHE A 234 23.28 6.27 8.45
CA PHE A 234 24.00 5.56 7.38
C PHE A 234 24.59 6.51 6.34
N SER A 235 23.96 7.67 6.10
CA SER A 235 24.53 8.69 5.20
C SER A 235 25.80 9.35 5.76
N LYS A 236 26.14 9.15 7.04
CA LYS A 236 27.43 9.61 7.62
C LYS A 236 28.53 8.55 7.58
N ASP A 237 28.20 7.29 7.30
CA ASP A 237 29.15 6.16 7.27
C ASP A 237 29.16 5.44 5.91
N TRP A 238 28.88 6.17 4.81
CA TRP A 238 28.92 5.71 3.41
C TRP A 238 30.25 5.01 2.99
N HIS A 239 31.28 5.06 3.83
CA HIS A 239 32.59 4.45 3.60
C HIS A 239 32.78 3.06 4.22
N LYS A 240 31.82 2.53 4.99
CA LYS A 240 31.92 1.17 5.52
C LYS A 240 31.42 0.17 4.48
N LYS A 241 32.35 -0.57 3.86
CA LYS A 241 32.11 -1.60 2.83
C LYS A 241 31.13 -2.72 3.23
N VAL A 242 30.87 -2.91 4.52
CA VAL A 242 30.08 -4.03 5.07
C VAL A 242 28.75 -3.52 5.62
N LEU A 243 27.64 -4.04 5.10
CA LEU A 243 26.28 -3.61 5.46
C LEU A 243 25.77 -4.26 6.76
N VAL A 244 26.21 -5.48 7.11
CA VAL A 244 25.91 -6.18 8.38
C VAL A 244 27.04 -7.17 8.69
N ASN A 245 27.42 -7.34 9.97
CA ASN A 245 28.15 -8.52 10.44
C ASN A 245 27.32 -9.24 11.52
N ALA A 246 26.73 -10.39 11.20
CA ALA A 246 26.02 -11.21 12.17
C ALA A 246 26.97 -12.28 12.73
N GLY A 247 27.69 -11.96 13.80
CA GLY A 247 28.39 -12.95 14.63
C GLY A 247 27.47 -13.61 15.66
N PHE A 248 26.14 -13.38 15.61
CA PHE A 248 25.12 -13.98 16.48
C PHE A 248 25.33 -13.86 18.02
N GLU A 249 26.26 -13.02 18.47
CA GLU A 249 26.74 -12.87 19.86
C GLU A 249 25.81 -12.12 20.83
N ARG A 250 25.05 -11.14 20.34
CA ARG A 250 24.07 -10.41 21.17
C ARG A 250 22.84 -11.30 21.28
N GLY A 251 22.28 -11.44 22.49
CA GLY A 251 21.20 -12.37 22.86
C GLY A 251 19.94 -12.38 22.00
N ASP A 252 19.85 -11.51 21.00
CA ASP A 252 18.75 -11.36 20.07
C ASP A 252 18.89 -12.34 18.90
N PHE A 253 18.41 -13.56 19.11
CA PHE A 253 17.83 -14.30 17.99
C PHE A 253 16.55 -13.64 17.45
N GLU A 254 16.08 -12.58 18.11
CA GLU A 254 14.96 -11.74 17.68
C GLU A 254 15.36 -10.71 16.62
N ASN A 255 16.62 -10.29 16.49
CA ASN A 255 17.04 -9.58 15.27
C ASN A 255 17.05 -10.49 14.01
N ALA A 256 16.74 -11.77 14.18
CA ALA A 256 16.39 -12.69 13.10
C ALA A 256 14.91 -12.62 12.65
N HIS A 257 14.15 -11.56 12.95
CA HIS A 257 12.90 -11.25 12.19
C HIS A 257 13.15 -10.98 10.70
N TYR A 258 14.38 -11.12 10.23
CA TYR A 258 14.71 -11.06 8.83
C TYR A 258 14.94 -12.43 8.21
N TRP A 259 15.28 -13.48 8.96
CA TRP A 259 15.50 -14.82 8.42
C TRP A 259 14.20 -15.63 8.60
N LYS A 260 13.66 -16.22 7.53
CA LYS A 260 12.44 -17.07 7.64
C LYS A 260 12.70 -18.18 8.68
N GLN A 261 12.12 -18.08 9.87
CA GLN A 261 12.16 -19.14 10.88
C GLN A 261 11.34 -20.32 10.33
N ALA A 262 12.04 -21.30 9.78
CA ALA A 262 11.59 -22.68 9.92
C ALA A 262 11.94 -23.13 11.35
N GLU A 263 11.21 -24.07 11.94
CA GLU A 263 11.47 -24.74 13.24
C GLU A 263 12.89 -25.36 13.40
N ASN A 264 13.73 -25.16 12.40
CA ASN A 264 14.95 -25.84 12.08
C ASN A 264 16.15 -24.87 11.98
N VAL A 265 15.97 -23.57 12.28
CA VAL A 265 17.04 -22.57 12.33
C VAL A 265 17.17 -22.09 13.78
N LEU A 266 18.29 -22.38 14.42
CA LEU A 266 18.49 -22.22 15.87
C LEU A 266 19.74 -21.42 16.17
N ARG A 267 19.75 -20.72 17.31
CA ARG A 267 20.98 -20.23 17.93
C ARG A 267 21.68 -21.42 18.53
N SER A 268 22.99 -21.50 18.37
CA SER A 268 23.75 -22.58 18.96
C SER A 268 25.11 -22.10 19.44
N ASP A 269 25.56 -22.68 20.53
CA ASP A 269 26.90 -22.60 21.12
C ASP A 269 27.63 -23.96 20.98
N GLU A 270 27.08 -24.90 20.20
CA GLU A 270 27.63 -26.26 20.03
C GLU A 270 28.97 -26.27 19.27
N LYS A 271 29.26 -25.19 18.54
CA LYS A 271 30.51 -24.93 17.82
C LYS A 271 30.97 -23.50 18.14
N GLN A 272 32.21 -23.17 17.80
CA GLN A 272 32.76 -21.83 17.98
C GLN A 272 33.59 -21.43 16.77
N HIS A 273 33.47 -20.17 16.36
CA HIS A 273 34.33 -19.54 15.35
C HIS A 273 34.72 -18.12 15.81
N THR A 274 33.78 -17.17 15.78
CA THR A 274 34.01 -15.78 16.23
C THR A 274 33.02 -15.40 17.33
N GLY A 275 33.39 -15.71 18.58
CA GLY A 275 32.55 -15.45 19.76
C GLY A 275 31.92 -16.73 20.33
N GLU A 276 30.87 -16.58 21.14
CA GLU A 276 30.17 -17.64 21.86
C GLU A 276 28.97 -18.25 21.10
N TRP A 277 28.38 -17.58 20.11
CA TRP A 277 27.09 -17.94 19.52
C TRP A 277 27.10 -17.90 17.99
N LEU A 278 26.35 -18.81 17.35
CA LEU A 278 26.28 -18.94 15.89
C LEU A 278 24.88 -19.39 15.42
N MET A 279 24.66 -19.43 14.10
CA MET A 279 23.44 -19.97 13.50
C MET A 279 23.61 -21.46 13.19
N LYS A 280 22.64 -22.30 13.60
CA LYS A 280 22.53 -23.72 13.27
C LYS A 280 21.30 -23.95 12.39
N ILE A 281 21.46 -24.57 11.23
CA ILE A 281 20.36 -25.02 10.39
C ILE A 281 20.32 -26.56 10.40
N THR A 282 19.19 -27.12 10.81
CA THR A 282 18.91 -28.56 10.88
C THR A 282 17.90 -28.95 9.80
N ALA A 283 18.32 -29.60 8.72
CA ALA A 283 17.44 -30.01 7.64
C ALA A 283 17.02 -31.48 7.78
N PRO A 284 15.72 -31.79 8.02
CA PRO A 284 15.29 -33.16 8.29
C PRO A 284 15.35 -34.07 7.05
N PRO A 285 15.22 -35.40 7.23
CA PRO A 285 15.13 -36.35 6.14
C PRO A 285 14.07 -35.96 5.11
N GLY A 286 14.43 -35.96 3.83
CA GLY A 286 13.53 -35.62 2.72
C GLY A 286 14.13 -35.94 1.36
N ASN A 287 13.40 -35.62 0.29
CA ASN A 287 13.88 -35.82 -1.07
C ASN A 287 15.10 -34.92 -1.35
N SER A 288 16.13 -35.47 -2.00
CA SER A 288 17.27 -34.68 -2.50
C SER A 288 16.77 -33.54 -3.40
N GLY A 289 17.39 -32.36 -3.26
CA GLY A 289 16.98 -31.12 -3.92
C GLY A 289 15.98 -30.25 -3.15
N GLN A 290 15.45 -30.70 -2.00
CA GLN A 290 14.73 -29.82 -1.07
C GLN A 290 15.69 -29.14 -0.12
N PHE A 291 15.59 -27.82 0.01
CA PHE A 291 16.45 -27.02 0.89
C PHE A 291 15.65 -26.43 2.05
N ARG A 292 16.25 -26.41 3.24
CA ARG A 292 15.87 -25.47 4.29
C ARG A 292 16.52 -24.13 4.01
N ILE A 293 15.77 -23.06 4.23
CA ILE A 293 16.16 -21.70 3.87
C ILE A 293 16.07 -20.86 5.12
N ALA A 294 17.18 -20.27 5.50
CA ALA A 294 17.19 -19.08 6.30
C ALA A 294 17.48 -17.92 5.33
N GLY A 295 16.81 -16.76 5.40
CA GLY A 295 17.22 -15.64 4.53
C GLY A 295 16.64 -14.27 4.86
N GLN A 296 17.49 -13.23 4.79
CA GLN A 296 17.27 -11.84 5.18
C GLN A 296 17.10 -10.86 4.03
N TRP A 297 16.16 -9.93 4.20
CA TRP A 297 15.92 -8.79 3.32
C TRP A 297 16.72 -7.56 3.78
N PHE A 298 17.28 -6.84 2.82
CA PHE A 298 18.06 -5.62 2.99
C PHE A 298 17.47 -4.53 2.11
N TYR A 299 16.98 -3.46 2.73
CA TYR A 299 16.32 -2.35 2.03
C TYR A 299 17.33 -1.20 1.86
N ASN A 300 18.08 -1.24 0.77
CA ASN A 300 19.06 -0.21 0.45
C ASN A 300 19.04 0.08 -1.04
N LYS A 301 19.26 1.34 -1.41
CA LYS A 301 19.34 1.75 -2.81
C LYS A 301 20.72 1.46 -3.36
N PHE A 302 20.81 0.47 -4.22
CA PHE A 302 21.99 0.17 -5.01
C PHE A 302 21.81 0.77 -6.40
N PRO A 303 22.60 1.79 -6.77
CA PRO A 303 22.62 2.32 -8.12
C PRO A 303 22.86 1.20 -9.14
N GLY A 304 22.32 1.35 -10.34
CA GLY A 304 22.65 0.45 -11.44
C GLY A 304 24.16 0.30 -11.61
N GLY A 305 24.66 -0.92 -11.82
CA GLY A 305 26.09 -1.23 -11.93
C GLY A 305 26.83 -1.45 -10.61
N SER A 306 26.17 -1.27 -9.45
CA SER A 306 26.75 -1.65 -8.15
C SER A 306 27.05 -3.14 -8.07
N GLU A 307 28.17 -3.49 -7.43
CA GLU A 307 28.53 -4.87 -7.12
C GLU A 307 28.25 -5.19 -5.66
N ILE A 308 27.65 -6.36 -5.43
CA ILE A 308 27.17 -6.81 -4.12
C ILE A 308 27.78 -8.18 -3.85
N THR A 309 28.47 -8.32 -2.71
CA THR A 309 29.02 -9.60 -2.24
C THR A 309 28.28 -10.05 -0.99
N ALA A 310 27.78 -11.29 -0.96
CA ALA A 310 27.40 -11.98 0.26
C ALA A 310 28.54 -12.90 0.70
N ARG A 311 28.80 -12.99 2.01
CA ARG A 311 29.79 -13.90 2.58
C ARG A 311 29.33 -14.48 3.92
N THR A 312 29.92 -15.61 4.30
CA THR A 312 29.73 -16.27 5.61
C THR A 312 30.85 -17.28 5.84
N TYR A 313 31.04 -17.72 7.08
CA TYR A 313 31.79 -18.91 7.43
C TYR A 313 30.83 -20.05 7.71
N ALA A 314 31.12 -21.25 7.23
CA ALA A 314 30.27 -22.41 7.50
C ALA A 314 31.06 -23.68 7.83
N CYS A 315 30.51 -24.49 8.74
CA CYS A 315 30.96 -25.85 9.04
C CYS A 315 29.77 -26.78 9.29
N GLY A 316 29.95 -28.09 9.24
CA GLY A 316 28.86 -29.03 9.49
C GLY A 316 29.12 -30.41 8.92
N ASP A 317 28.03 -31.09 8.57
CA ASP A 317 28.09 -32.43 8.00
C ASP A 317 28.75 -32.44 6.62
N SER A 318 29.94 -33.06 6.56
CA SER A 318 30.80 -33.06 5.36
C SER A 318 30.29 -33.89 4.18
N GLU A 319 29.13 -34.52 4.32
CA GLU A 319 28.46 -35.30 3.28
C GLU A 319 27.22 -34.60 2.69
N ARG A 320 26.99 -33.31 3.05
CA ARG A 320 25.77 -32.56 2.72
C ARG A 320 26.07 -31.31 1.89
N GLN A 321 25.13 -30.88 1.04
CA GLN A 321 25.24 -29.61 0.30
C GLN A 321 24.60 -28.46 1.08
N ALA A 322 25.28 -27.32 1.10
CA ALA A 322 24.75 -26.02 1.51
C ALA A 322 24.87 -25.03 0.34
N ALA A 323 24.20 -23.88 0.41
CA ALA A 323 24.35 -22.83 -0.60
C ALA A 323 24.14 -21.42 -0.04
N LEU A 324 24.77 -20.45 -0.70
CA LEU A 324 24.45 -19.02 -0.59
C LEU A 324 23.55 -18.62 -1.74
N LYS A 325 22.57 -17.76 -1.51
CA LYS A 325 21.70 -17.22 -2.56
C LYS A 325 21.41 -15.75 -2.37
N LEU A 326 21.58 -14.97 -3.43
CA LEU A 326 21.27 -13.55 -3.49
C LEU A 326 20.14 -13.31 -4.48
N GLN A 327 19.19 -12.47 -4.12
CA GLN A 327 18.10 -12.02 -4.99
C GLN A 327 17.99 -10.50 -4.97
N LEU A 328 17.82 -9.88 -6.14
CA LEU A 328 17.72 -8.42 -6.29
C LEU A 328 16.29 -8.02 -6.68
N PHE A 329 15.78 -6.92 -6.13
CA PHE A 329 14.41 -6.43 -6.34
C PHE A 329 14.36 -4.92 -6.53
N GLU A 330 13.38 -4.47 -7.33
CA GLU A 330 13.08 -3.04 -7.56
C GLU A 330 12.02 -2.51 -6.59
N ALA A 331 11.85 -1.19 -6.58
CA ALA A 331 10.68 -0.53 -6.01
C ALA A 331 9.39 -1.18 -6.55
N GLY A 332 8.60 -1.76 -5.64
CA GLY A 332 7.37 -2.50 -5.98
C GLY A 332 7.50 -4.02 -5.84
N GLY A 333 8.69 -4.54 -5.51
CA GLY A 333 8.89 -5.96 -5.18
C GLY A 333 9.05 -6.88 -6.38
N GLU A 334 9.16 -6.34 -7.60
CA GLU A 334 9.53 -7.13 -8.77
C GLU A 334 10.98 -7.62 -8.64
N ARG A 335 11.19 -8.92 -8.88
CA ARG A 335 12.50 -9.56 -8.77
C ARG A 335 13.29 -9.42 -10.07
N ILE A 336 14.45 -8.77 -10.00
CA ILE A 336 15.36 -8.53 -11.12
C ILE A 336 16.23 -9.75 -11.42
N SER A 337 16.89 -10.28 -10.40
CA SER A 337 17.87 -11.36 -10.58
C SER A 337 17.95 -12.28 -9.36
N THR A 338 18.57 -13.44 -9.58
CA THR A 338 18.85 -14.43 -8.53
C THR A 338 20.14 -15.16 -8.87
N VAL A 339 21.07 -15.22 -7.92
CA VAL A 339 22.33 -15.95 -8.03
C VAL A 339 22.44 -16.92 -6.86
N THR A 340 22.97 -18.12 -7.09
CA THR A 340 23.11 -19.15 -6.05
C THR A 340 24.43 -19.88 -6.22
N GLN A 341 25.14 -20.13 -5.10
CA GLN A 341 26.39 -20.86 -5.08
C GLN A 341 26.36 -21.94 -4.02
N SER A 342 26.43 -23.20 -4.46
CA SER A 342 26.45 -24.38 -3.60
C SER A 342 27.87 -24.77 -3.17
N PHE A 343 27.99 -25.37 -2.00
CA PHE A 343 29.24 -25.89 -1.44
C PHE A 343 28.97 -27.06 -0.48
N THR A 344 29.99 -27.88 -0.22
CA THR A 344 29.94 -28.94 0.80
C THR A 344 30.62 -28.42 2.07
N PRO A 345 29.94 -28.30 3.21
CA PRO A 345 30.57 -27.88 4.46
C PRO A 345 31.67 -28.85 4.90
N THR A 346 32.62 -28.36 5.68
CA THR A 346 33.67 -29.17 6.31
C THR A 346 33.43 -29.30 7.81
N SER A 347 34.18 -30.18 8.48
CA SER A 347 34.10 -30.32 9.94
C SER A 347 34.62 -29.10 10.71
N SER A 348 35.45 -28.28 10.06
CA SER A 348 35.92 -26.96 10.50
C SER A 348 35.23 -25.84 9.72
N PHE A 349 35.21 -24.62 10.29
CA PHE A 349 34.70 -23.42 9.62
C PHE A 349 35.60 -23.01 8.47
N GLU A 350 34.99 -22.83 7.30
CA GLU A 350 35.64 -22.32 6.09
C GLU A 350 34.84 -21.14 5.52
N PRO A 351 35.50 -20.16 4.87
CA PRO A 351 34.84 -19.00 4.30
C PRO A 351 34.17 -19.33 2.95
N TYR A 352 32.97 -18.79 2.75
CA TYR A 352 32.21 -18.87 1.50
C TYR A 352 31.72 -17.48 1.12
N SER A 353 31.72 -17.15 -0.18
CA SER A 353 31.21 -15.88 -0.68
C SER A 353 30.55 -16.04 -2.05
N LEU A 354 29.60 -15.16 -2.35
CA LEU A 354 28.80 -15.10 -3.58
C LEU A 354 28.69 -13.64 -4.01
N MET A 355 28.96 -13.34 -5.28
CA MET A 355 28.91 -11.98 -5.83
C MET A 355 27.84 -11.84 -6.91
N THR A 356 27.22 -10.67 -7.01
CA THR A 356 26.31 -10.28 -8.09
C THR A 356 26.43 -8.80 -8.43
N GLN A 357 26.07 -8.42 -9.65
CA GLN A 357 26.03 -7.02 -10.08
C GLN A 357 24.57 -6.58 -10.31
N VAL A 358 24.27 -5.33 -9.94
CA VAL A 358 23.00 -4.67 -10.26
C VAL A 358 23.00 -4.31 -11.74
N PRO A 359 21.96 -4.66 -12.52
CA PRO A 359 21.87 -4.26 -13.93
C PRO A 359 22.04 -2.75 -14.09
N SER A 360 22.78 -2.33 -15.11
CA SER A 360 23.23 -0.93 -15.25
C SER A 360 22.10 0.07 -15.44
N GLU A 361 20.99 -0.39 -16.01
CA GLU A 361 19.78 0.34 -16.38
C GLU A 361 18.68 0.30 -15.31
N ARG A 362 18.88 -0.42 -14.21
CA ARG A 362 17.90 -0.54 -13.11
C ARG A 362 18.56 -0.13 -11.79
N ASN A 363 17.77 0.41 -10.87
CA ASN A 363 18.19 0.56 -9.48
C ASN A 363 17.58 -0.59 -8.67
N VAL A 364 18.33 -1.11 -7.71
CA VAL A 364 17.83 -2.10 -6.76
C VAL A 364 17.51 -1.39 -5.47
N ASP A 365 16.28 -1.53 -4.99
CA ASP A 365 15.86 -0.97 -3.70
C ASP A 365 15.91 -2.03 -2.60
N THR A 366 15.93 -3.31 -2.97
CA THR A 366 15.90 -4.40 -2.01
C THR A 366 16.71 -5.60 -2.45
N VAL A 367 17.52 -6.15 -1.55
CA VAL A 367 18.30 -7.38 -1.73
C VAL A 367 17.83 -8.42 -0.73
N LYS A 368 17.77 -9.69 -1.12
CA LYS A 368 17.53 -10.81 -0.21
C LYS A 368 18.73 -11.77 -0.23
N PHE A 369 19.35 -12.02 0.92
CA PHE A 369 20.41 -13.02 1.09
C PHE A 369 19.89 -14.22 1.86
N GLU A 370 20.07 -15.40 1.30
CA GLU A 370 19.60 -16.66 1.86
C GLU A 370 20.76 -17.65 2.03
N LEU A 371 20.74 -18.39 3.14
CA LEU A 371 21.58 -19.53 3.47
C LEU A 371 20.72 -20.79 3.35
N LEU A 372 21.17 -21.75 2.56
CA LEU A 372 20.42 -22.95 2.24
C LEU A 372 21.17 -24.20 2.70
N VAL A 373 20.44 -25.19 3.22
CA VAL A 373 20.97 -26.52 3.56
C VAL A 373 20.08 -27.59 2.93
N GLU A 374 20.66 -28.50 2.16
CA GLU A 374 19.92 -29.61 1.54
C GLU A 374 19.43 -30.59 2.61
N ASN A 375 18.19 -31.06 2.48
CA ASN A 375 17.62 -32.09 3.34
C ASN A 375 18.49 -33.36 3.33
N GLY A 376 18.58 -34.02 4.48
CA GLY A 376 19.22 -35.33 4.57
C GLY A 376 18.39 -36.43 3.89
N ILE A 377 19.00 -37.55 3.51
CA ILE A 377 18.28 -38.70 2.92
C ILE A 377 17.78 -39.69 4.00
N GLN A 378 18.51 -39.79 5.12
CA GLN A 378 18.24 -40.78 6.19
C GLN A 378 18.21 -40.17 7.60
N ASN A 379 19.00 -39.12 7.86
CA ASN A 379 19.07 -38.39 9.13
C ASN A 379 19.09 -36.89 8.86
N ASP A 380 18.79 -36.09 9.87
CA ASP A 380 18.91 -34.63 9.81
C ASP A 380 20.32 -34.21 9.35
N ALA A 381 20.41 -33.22 8.47
CA ALA A 381 21.65 -32.56 8.09
C ALA A 381 21.83 -31.31 8.93
N VAL A 382 23.01 -31.10 9.52
CA VAL A 382 23.31 -29.94 10.37
C VAL A 382 24.45 -29.13 9.78
N VAL A 383 24.21 -27.84 9.56
CA VAL A 383 25.22 -26.88 9.14
C VAL A 383 25.16 -25.65 10.04
N TYR A 384 26.33 -25.22 10.50
CA TYR A 384 26.54 -24.03 11.30
C TYR A 384 27.10 -22.92 10.44
N PHE A 385 26.57 -21.71 10.59
CA PHE A 385 26.98 -20.51 9.89
C PHE A 385 27.36 -19.42 10.89
N ASP A 386 28.41 -18.68 10.57
CA ASP A 386 28.90 -17.55 11.34
C ASP A 386 29.33 -16.39 10.42
N ASP A 387 29.42 -15.17 10.96
CA ASP A 387 29.90 -13.96 10.29
C ASP A 387 29.25 -13.71 8.91
N ALA A 388 27.93 -13.91 8.84
CA ALA A 388 27.16 -13.69 7.62
C ALA A 388 27.00 -12.19 7.32
N ALA A 389 27.38 -11.77 6.11
CA ALA A 389 27.45 -10.37 5.73
C ALA A 389 27.09 -10.12 4.25
N ILE A 390 26.53 -8.94 3.96
CA ILE A 390 26.51 -8.36 2.60
C ILE A 390 27.43 -7.15 2.56
N GLU A 391 28.18 -7.00 1.48
CA GLU A 391 29.08 -5.90 1.19
C GLU A 391 28.61 -5.16 -0.06
N ASN A 392 28.58 -3.82 0.00
CA ASN A 392 28.40 -2.98 -1.17
C ASN A 392 29.79 -2.60 -1.67
N ASN A 393 30.19 -3.18 -2.79
CA ASN A 393 31.51 -2.96 -3.36
C ASN A 393 31.56 -1.68 -4.20
N GLY A 394 30.49 -0.88 -4.29
CA GLY A 394 30.43 0.33 -5.10
C GLY A 394 30.10 0.04 -6.57
N ILE A 395 30.18 1.06 -7.43
CA ILE A 395 29.89 0.93 -8.87
C ILE A 395 31.13 0.33 -9.53
N ALA A 396 31.00 -0.88 -10.10
CA ALA A 396 32.13 -1.64 -10.63
C ALA A 396 32.71 -1.08 -11.94
N THR A 397 32.01 -0.14 -12.58
CA THR A 397 32.39 0.48 -13.84
C THR A 397 32.69 1.96 -13.65
N ALA A 398 33.38 2.56 -14.63
CA ALA A 398 33.46 4.00 -14.77
C ALA A 398 32.09 4.67 -14.57
N ASN A 399 32.08 5.78 -13.85
CA ASN A 399 30.88 6.46 -13.36
C ASN A 399 31.06 7.99 -13.38
N SER A 400 30.08 8.74 -12.83
CA SER A 400 30.10 10.21 -12.77
C SER A 400 30.52 10.91 -14.08
N PRO A 401 29.84 10.64 -15.21
CA PRO A 401 30.21 11.23 -16.49
C PRO A 401 30.03 12.75 -16.50
N PHE A 402 30.96 13.44 -17.15
CA PHE A 402 30.79 14.80 -17.63
C PHE A 402 31.04 14.86 -19.14
N PRO A 403 30.15 15.45 -19.95
CA PRO A 403 28.82 15.93 -19.59
C PRO A 403 27.98 14.81 -18.96
N GLU A 404 27.10 15.21 -18.05
CA GLU A 404 26.18 14.27 -17.38
C GLU A 404 25.39 13.47 -18.42
N ASP A 405 25.03 12.24 -18.08
CA ASP A 405 24.25 11.39 -18.98
C ASP A 405 22.88 12.01 -19.28
N GLY A 406 22.56 12.15 -20.57
CA GLY A 406 21.41 12.89 -21.08
C GLY A 406 21.59 14.42 -21.06
N GLY A 407 22.77 14.92 -20.69
CA GLY A 407 23.06 16.34 -20.56
C GLY A 407 23.07 17.09 -21.89
N CYS A 408 23.11 18.43 -21.80
CA CYS A 408 23.20 19.30 -22.97
C CYS A 408 24.38 20.27 -22.86
N ILE A 409 25.15 20.42 -23.93
CA ILE A 409 26.31 21.32 -23.99
C ILE A 409 26.15 22.43 -25.03
N ASN A 410 26.84 23.55 -24.77
CA ASN A 410 26.82 24.75 -25.63
C ASN A 410 28.15 24.95 -26.37
N LYS A 411 28.85 23.87 -26.68
CA LYS A 411 30.13 23.90 -27.38
C LYS A 411 30.13 22.86 -28.49
N THR A 412 30.89 23.13 -29.54
CA THR A 412 31.13 22.18 -30.64
C THR A 412 32.37 21.31 -30.40
N SER A 413 32.80 21.21 -29.14
CA SER A 413 33.87 20.35 -28.62
C SER A 413 33.81 20.41 -27.09
N GLU A 414 34.00 19.28 -26.41
CA GLU A 414 33.96 19.21 -24.94
C GLU A 414 34.98 18.20 -24.39
N ILE A 415 35.46 18.45 -23.16
CA ILE A 415 36.25 17.48 -22.41
C ILE A 415 35.28 16.52 -21.74
N LEU A 416 35.32 15.26 -22.16
CA LEU A 416 34.58 14.17 -21.54
C LEU A 416 35.38 13.65 -20.35
N SER A 417 34.81 13.57 -19.16
CA SER A 417 35.49 13.02 -17.97
C SER A 417 34.62 12.06 -17.20
N TRP A 418 35.23 11.15 -16.45
CA TRP A 418 34.56 10.13 -15.65
C TRP A 418 35.28 9.95 -14.32
N GLU A 419 34.65 9.25 -13.41
CA GLU A 419 35.30 8.68 -12.23
C GLU A 419 35.55 7.20 -12.47
N GLU A 420 36.66 6.71 -11.93
CA GLU A 420 36.99 5.29 -11.93
C GLU A 420 35.93 4.51 -11.13
N GLY A 421 35.65 3.29 -11.57
CA GLY A 421 34.87 2.32 -10.83
C GLY A 421 35.55 1.91 -9.51
N SER A 422 34.86 1.11 -8.72
CA SER A 422 35.34 0.68 -7.41
C SER A 422 36.51 -0.31 -7.45
N ASN A 423 36.79 -0.88 -8.63
CA ASN A 423 37.90 -1.79 -8.86
C ASN A 423 39.08 -1.03 -9.51
N PRO A 424 40.27 -1.01 -8.88
CA PRO A 424 41.44 -0.34 -9.44
C PRO A 424 41.76 -0.84 -10.86
N THR A 425 41.83 0.07 -11.83
CA THR A 425 42.11 -0.19 -13.25
C THR A 425 43.57 0.13 -13.60
N ASP A 426 44.10 -0.49 -14.64
CA ASP A 426 45.41 -0.15 -15.23
C ASP A 426 45.25 0.92 -16.32
N TYR A 427 44.18 0.81 -17.12
CA TYR A 427 43.88 1.72 -18.22
C TYR A 427 42.40 1.67 -18.65
N PHE A 428 41.95 2.77 -19.24
CA PHE A 428 40.63 2.94 -19.83
C PHE A 428 40.65 2.78 -21.35
N HIS A 429 39.61 2.19 -21.92
CA HIS A 429 39.29 2.25 -23.36
C HIS A 429 38.09 3.17 -23.58
N ILE A 430 38.26 4.17 -24.45
CA ILE A 430 37.22 5.17 -24.72
C ILE A 430 36.53 4.88 -26.05
N TYR A 431 35.20 4.87 -26.03
CA TYR A 431 34.36 4.70 -27.21
C TYR A 431 33.43 5.90 -27.35
N PHE A 432 33.25 6.37 -28.59
CA PHE A 432 32.46 7.56 -28.90
C PHE A 432 31.81 7.43 -30.28
N GLY A 433 30.55 7.86 -30.42
CA GLY A 433 29.82 7.82 -31.68
C GLY A 433 28.44 8.48 -31.61
N THR A 434 27.68 8.42 -32.69
CA THR A 434 26.32 8.98 -32.81
C THR A 434 25.21 7.91 -32.73
N ASP A 435 25.57 6.63 -32.69
CA ASP A 435 24.62 5.53 -32.51
C ASP A 435 24.88 4.80 -31.18
N LYS A 436 23.84 4.74 -30.33
CA LYS A 436 23.89 4.12 -29.00
C LYS A 436 24.26 2.64 -29.06
N ASN A 437 23.72 1.89 -30.02
CA ASN A 437 23.92 0.45 -30.13
C ASN A 437 25.30 0.12 -30.68
N GLU A 438 25.80 0.91 -31.64
CA GLU A 438 27.17 0.79 -32.12
C GLU A 438 28.17 1.03 -30.98
N VAL A 439 28.00 2.09 -30.19
CA VAL A 439 28.85 2.37 -29.02
C VAL A 439 28.71 1.29 -27.95
N LYS A 440 27.51 0.75 -27.71
CA LYS A 440 27.27 -0.35 -26.75
C LYS A 440 28.00 -1.65 -27.15
N ASN A 441 28.05 -1.95 -28.44
CA ASN A 441 28.59 -3.21 -28.95
C ASN A 441 30.06 -3.10 -29.37
N ALA A 442 30.61 -1.90 -29.48
CA ALA A 442 31.98 -1.65 -29.92
C ALA A 442 33.03 -2.40 -29.08
N ASP A 443 34.12 -2.77 -29.73
CA ASP A 443 35.37 -3.29 -29.19
C ASP A 443 36.56 -2.51 -29.79
N THR A 444 37.80 -2.88 -29.46
CA THR A 444 39.00 -2.16 -29.91
C THR A 444 39.26 -2.22 -31.43
N SER A 445 38.50 -3.03 -32.19
CA SER A 445 38.52 -3.07 -33.65
C SER A 445 37.46 -2.17 -34.31
N SER A 446 36.52 -1.66 -33.51
CA SER A 446 35.37 -0.88 -33.96
C SER A 446 35.74 0.56 -34.26
N LYS A 447 35.01 1.21 -35.18
CA LYS A 447 35.24 2.63 -35.54
C LYS A 447 34.99 3.60 -34.38
N GLN A 448 34.16 3.19 -33.43
CA GLN A 448 33.79 3.96 -32.25
C GLN A 448 34.94 4.01 -31.22
N TYR A 449 35.89 3.07 -31.26
CA TYR A 449 37.06 3.08 -30.38
C TYR A 449 37.97 4.28 -30.71
N GLN A 450 38.23 5.09 -29.70
CA GLN A 450 39.00 6.34 -29.85
C GLN A 450 40.45 6.15 -29.42
N THR A 451 40.67 5.73 -28.18
CA THR A 451 42.01 5.62 -27.60
C THR A 451 42.00 4.82 -26.29
N GLN A 452 43.21 4.44 -25.87
CA GLN A 452 43.51 3.96 -24.52
C GLN A 452 44.10 5.12 -23.67
N LYS A 453 43.78 5.15 -22.38
CA LYS A 453 44.32 6.10 -21.39
C LYS A 453 44.76 5.38 -20.11
N PRO A 454 45.87 5.76 -19.46
CA PRO A 454 46.25 5.21 -18.16
C PRO A 454 45.23 5.58 -17.06
N ALA A 455 45.20 4.82 -15.96
CA ALA A 455 44.23 4.99 -14.87
C ALA A 455 44.25 6.38 -14.20
N ASP A 456 45.37 7.10 -14.26
CA ASP A 456 45.49 8.47 -13.75
C ASP A 456 44.95 9.56 -14.71
N GLN A 457 44.41 9.16 -15.87
CA GLN A 457 43.84 10.06 -16.88
C GLN A 457 42.37 9.75 -17.15
N ASN A 458 41.51 10.33 -16.32
CA ASN A 458 40.06 10.16 -16.35
C ASN A 458 39.33 11.21 -17.21
N SER A 459 39.97 11.69 -18.29
CA SER A 459 39.34 12.61 -19.24
C SER A 459 39.88 12.47 -20.67
N TRP A 460 39.04 12.86 -21.65
CA TRP A 460 39.32 12.82 -23.08
C TRP A 460 38.63 13.96 -23.83
N GLN A 461 39.36 14.64 -24.70
CA GLN A 461 38.83 15.72 -25.54
C GLN A 461 38.07 15.12 -26.73
N SER A 462 36.78 15.44 -26.83
CA SER A 462 35.95 15.03 -27.97
C SER A 462 36.35 15.72 -29.29
N PRO A 463 36.08 15.10 -30.46
CA PRO A 463 36.20 15.73 -31.77
C PRO A 463 35.16 16.85 -31.95
N PHE A 464 35.12 17.46 -33.14
CA PHE A 464 34.11 18.46 -33.46
C PHE A 464 32.70 17.86 -33.38
N LEU A 465 31.81 18.57 -32.68
CA LEU A 465 30.44 18.16 -32.39
C LEU A 465 29.45 19.02 -33.19
N GLN A 466 28.51 18.36 -33.86
CA GLN A 466 27.46 19.00 -34.64
C GLN A 466 26.32 19.44 -33.73
N LYS A 467 25.75 20.62 -34.01
CA LYS A 467 24.63 21.18 -33.22
C LYS A 467 23.35 20.40 -33.50
N GLY A 468 22.58 20.10 -32.47
CA GLY A 468 21.36 19.29 -32.56
C GLY A 468 21.59 17.79 -32.58
N GLU A 469 22.83 17.33 -32.71
CA GLU A 469 23.18 15.91 -32.67
C GLU A 469 23.34 15.42 -31.22
N SER A 470 22.89 14.19 -30.99
CA SER A 470 23.15 13.44 -29.76
C SER A 470 24.35 12.52 -29.95
N TYR A 471 25.25 12.52 -28.97
CA TYR A 471 26.44 11.70 -28.96
C TYR A 471 26.37 10.70 -27.82
N TYR A 472 26.88 9.50 -28.08
CA TYR A 472 26.96 8.39 -27.15
C TYR A 472 28.42 8.01 -26.91
N TRP A 473 28.74 7.69 -25.66
CA TRP A 473 30.11 7.35 -25.29
C TRP A 473 30.15 6.36 -24.14
N ARG A 474 31.23 5.58 -24.08
CA ARG A 474 31.42 4.50 -23.13
C ARG A 474 32.88 4.44 -22.72
N ILE A 475 33.12 4.14 -21.46
CA ILE A 475 34.46 3.94 -20.91
C ILE A 475 34.56 2.53 -20.37
N ASP A 476 35.43 1.71 -20.94
CA ASP A 476 35.72 0.39 -20.39
C ASP A 476 36.98 0.46 -19.52
N GLU A 477 37.01 -0.30 -18.44
CA GLU A 477 38.11 -0.39 -17.48
C GLU A 477 38.82 -1.73 -17.63
N ILE A 478 40.15 -1.71 -17.67
CA ILE A 478 40.95 -2.92 -17.87
C ILE A 478 41.91 -3.10 -16.70
N LYS A 479 41.92 -4.29 -16.10
CA LYS A 479 42.80 -4.64 -14.99
C LYS A 479 43.42 -6.01 -15.23
N ASN A 480 44.74 -6.13 -15.19
CA ASN A 480 45.46 -7.39 -15.43
C ASN A 480 45.05 -8.09 -16.75
N GLY A 481 44.60 -7.32 -17.75
CA GLY A 481 44.11 -7.84 -19.03
C GLY A 481 42.64 -8.28 -19.04
N GLU A 482 41.94 -8.21 -17.91
CA GLU A 482 40.49 -8.43 -17.82
C GLU A 482 39.72 -7.14 -18.11
N LEU A 483 38.69 -7.24 -18.95
CA LEU A 483 37.87 -6.12 -19.41
C LEU A 483 36.57 -6.01 -18.61
N THR A 484 36.37 -4.86 -17.98
CA THR A 484 35.08 -4.44 -17.42
C THR A 484 34.45 -3.42 -18.37
N LYS A 485 33.43 -3.86 -19.11
CA LYS A 485 32.72 -2.99 -20.07
C LYS A 485 31.86 -1.96 -19.33
N GLY A 486 31.99 -0.68 -19.67
CA GLY A 486 31.25 0.40 -19.00
C GLY A 486 29.86 0.68 -19.56
N LYS A 487 29.19 1.65 -18.94
CA LYS A 487 27.88 2.14 -19.37
C LYS A 487 28.00 3.07 -20.58
N VAL A 488 26.97 3.06 -21.42
CA VAL A 488 26.84 4.02 -22.52
C VAL A 488 26.10 5.25 -21.99
N TRP A 489 26.82 6.36 -21.92
CA TRP A 489 26.27 7.68 -21.61
C TRP A 489 25.97 8.46 -22.87
N SER A 490 25.20 9.52 -22.74
CA SER A 490 24.78 10.39 -23.83
C SER A 490 24.83 11.86 -23.47
N PHE A 491 25.00 12.72 -24.46
CA PHE A 491 24.72 14.14 -24.33
C PHE A 491 24.30 14.71 -25.67
N THR A 492 23.64 15.86 -25.67
CA THR A 492 23.19 16.56 -26.89
C THR A 492 23.87 17.91 -27.02
N VAL A 493 24.29 18.28 -28.23
CA VAL A 493 24.74 19.64 -28.50
C VAL A 493 23.52 20.51 -28.76
N ARG A 494 23.41 21.64 -28.06
CA ARG A 494 22.26 22.55 -28.19
C ARG A 494 21.94 22.85 -29.68
N PRO A 495 20.69 22.63 -30.14
CA PRO A 495 20.29 22.88 -31.53
C PRO A 495 20.21 24.39 -31.83
N ILE A 496 20.13 24.75 -33.12
CA ILE A 496 19.94 26.16 -33.54
C ILE A 496 18.49 26.64 -33.37
N THR A 497 17.53 25.73 -33.37
CA THR A 497 16.10 25.97 -33.10
C THR A 497 15.78 25.89 -31.61
N ALA A 498 14.56 26.28 -31.22
CA ALA A 498 14.06 26.02 -29.88
C ALA A 498 13.99 24.51 -29.61
N TRP A 499 14.08 24.12 -28.34
CA TRP A 499 14.02 22.72 -27.91
C TRP A 499 13.53 22.60 -26.46
N GLY A 500 13.36 21.38 -25.95
CA GLY A 500 13.02 21.16 -24.53
C GLY A 500 11.64 21.72 -24.16
N PHE A 501 10.65 21.45 -25.00
CA PHE A 501 9.33 22.05 -24.94
C PHE A 501 8.44 21.48 -23.83
N GLU A 502 7.64 22.35 -23.21
CA GLU A 502 6.51 22.01 -22.35
C GLU A 502 5.31 22.87 -22.79
N PRO A 503 4.23 22.34 -23.37
CA PRO A 503 3.97 20.97 -23.81
C PRO A 503 5.04 20.29 -24.63
N ALA A 504 5.36 19.03 -24.29
CA ALA A 504 6.03 18.16 -25.25
C ALA A 504 5.06 17.88 -26.43
N ASN A 505 5.61 17.59 -27.61
CA ASN A 505 4.80 17.29 -28.79
C ASN A 505 3.83 16.12 -28.54
N GLU A 506 2.62 16.21 -29.07
CA GLU A 506 1.53 15.23 -28.96
C GLU A 506 1.09 14.90 -27.52
N ARG A 507 1.52 15.71 -26.54
CA ARG A 507 1.26 15.42 -25.13
C ARG A 507 -0.17 15.82 -24.73
N LEU A 508 -0.75 15.02 -23.85
CA LEU A 508 -2.01 15.29 -23.18
C LEU A 508 -1.78 16.20 -21.96
N TYR A 509 -2.54 17.30 -21.89
CA TYR A 509 -2.45 18.28 -20.82
C TYR A 509 -3.75 18.39 -20.02
N PRO A 510 -3.62 18.50 -18.68
CA PRO A 510 -4.72 18.86 -17.79
C PRO A 510 -5.35 20.21 -18.16
N VAL A 511 -6.68 20.31 -18.18
CA VAL A 511 -7.38 21.59 -18.01
C VAL A 511 -7.63 21.80 -16.53
N ALA A 512 -6.99 22.80 -15.93
CA ALA A 512 -7.62 23.51 -14.83
C ALA A 512 -8.82 24.27 -15.41
N GLU A 513 -9.94 24.40 -14.70
CA GLU A 513 -11.20 25.06 -15.13
C GLU A 513 -11.01 26.41 -15.88
N SER A 514 -9.87 27.09 -15.70
CA SER A 514 -9.52 28.33 -16.40
C SER A 514 -9.12 28.18 -17.88
N GLY A 515 -8.78 26.97 -18.35
CA GLY A 515 -8.30 26.75 -19.72
C GLY A 515 -6.88 27.30 -19.93
N ASP A 516 -6.06 27.31 -18.89
CA ASP A 516 -4.76 27.99 -18.90
C ASP A 516 -3.58 27.01 -19.03
N ILE A 517 -2.58 27.35 -19.84
CA ILE A 517 -1.32 26.59 -19.94
C ILE A 517 -0.12 27.51 -20.12
N ILE A 518 1.02 27.11 -19.54
CA ILE A 518 2.30 27.77 -19.82
C ILE A 518 3.05 26.96 -20.88
N LEU A 519 3.22 27.55 -22.05
CA LEU A 519 4.18 27.07 -23.05
C LEU A 519 5.58 27.45 -22.57
N LYS A 520 6.53 26.51 -22.57
CA LYS A 520 7.94 26.73 -22.25
C LYS A 520 8.83 26.07 -23.28
N TRP A 521 9.98 26.66 -23.50
CA TRP A 521 11.01 26.12 -24.38
C TRP A 521 12.40 26.42 -23.83
N ARG A 522 13.43 26.01 -24.55
CA ARG A 522 14.82 26.40 -24.34
C ARG A 522 15.33 27.07 -25.60
N SER A 523 16.13 28.11 -25.41
CA SER A 523 16.71 28.90 -26.49
C SER A 523 17.69 28.06 -27.33
N GLY A 524 17.66 28.31 -28.64
CA GLY A 524 18.60 27.74 -29.59
C GLY A 524 20.00 28.34 -29.43
N TYR A 525 20.98 27.72 -30.07
CA TYR A 525 22.41 28.00 -29.88
C TYR A 525 22.81 29.45 -30.18
N TYR A 526 22.20 30.06 -31.20
CA TYR A 526 22.51 31.42 -31.67
C TYR A 526 21.40 32.43 -31.38
N ALA A 527 20.38 32.01 -30.64
CA ALA A 527 19.22 32.85 -30.41
C ALA A 527 19.58 34.08 -29.58
N ASP A 528 19.05 35.23 -29.97
CA ASP A 528 18.95 36.44 -29.13
C ASP A 528 17.50 36.85 -28.86
N GLY A 529 16.54 36.11 -29.40
CA GLY A 529 15.12 36.21 -29.06
C GLY A 529 14.29 35.11 -29.73
N HIS A 530 12.98 35.20 -29.57
CA HIS A 530 12.02 34.17 -29.96
C HIS A 530 10.78 34.79 -30.62
N GLU A 531 10.23 34.13 -31.64
CA GLU A 531 8.94 34.49 -32.25
C GLU A 531 7.95 33.34 -32.02
N ILE A 532 6.82 33.61 -31.37
CA ILE A 532 5.93 32.56 -30.86
C ILE A 532 4.65 32.54 -31.71
N TYR A 533 4.23 31.34 -32.09
CA TYR A 533 3.01 31.10 -32.85
C TYR A 533 2.13 30.05 -32.16
N PHE A 534 0.82 30.27 -32.13
CA PHE A 534 -0.16 29.42 -31.47
C PHE A 534 -1.51 29.44 -32.18
N GLY A 535 -2.15 28.28 -32.32
CA GLY A 535 -3.47 28.16 -32.96
C GLY A 535 -4.08 26.76 -32.83
N THR A 536 -5.23 26.56 -33.47
CA THR A 536 -5.97 25.27 -33.47
C THR A 536 -5.85 24.50 -34.79
N ASP A 537 -5.13 25.05 -35.77
CA ASP A 537 -4.94 24.44 -37.08
C ASP A 537 -3.45 24.31 -37.41
N TYR A 538 -3.03 23.10 -37.79
CA TYR A 538 -1.64 22.78 -38.07
C TYR A 538 -1.08 23.61 -39.23
N ASP A 539 -1.83 23.70 -40.33
CA ASP A 539 -1.37 24.37 -41.55
C ASP A 539 -1.27 25.89 -41.35
N SER A 540 -2.18 26.47 -40.59
CA SER A 540 -2.19 27.89 -40.22
C SER A 540 -0.96 28.23 -39.37
N VAL A 541 -0.69 27.46 -38.31
CA VAL A 541 0.53 27.66 -37.49
C VAL A 541 1.78 27.40 -38.33
N SER A 542 1.79 26.37 -39.19
CA SER A 542 2.89 26.09 -40.11
C SER A 542 3.18 27.26 -41.04
N GLY A 543 2.17 27.85 -41.66
CA GLY A 543 2.31 28.96 -42.60
C GLY A 543 2.54 30.33 -41.95
N ALA A 544 2.34 30.46 -40.63
CA ALA A 544 2.29 31.75 -39.95
C ALA A 544 3.61 32.55 -39.99
N ASP A 545 3.46 33.87 -40.15
CA ASP A 545 4.49 34.90 -40.02
C ASP A 545 4.03 36.01 -39.05
N LYS A 546 4.83 37.09 -38.89
CA LYS A 546 4.54 38.17 -37.93
C LYS A 546 3.25 38.96 -38.20
N SER A 547 2.60 38.74 -39.35
CA SER A 547 1.31 39.35 -39.70
C SER A 547 0.12 38.42 -39.47
N SER A 548 0.37 37.15 -39.15
CA SER A 548 -0.65 36.13 -38.95
C SER A 548 -1.37 36.27 -37.61
N PRO A 549 -2.67 35.92 -37.52
CA PRO A 549 -3.41 35.87 -36.25
C PRO A 549 -2.77 34.96 -35.19
N GLU A 550 -2.06 33.92 -35.62
CA GLU A 550 -1.39 32.95 -34.77
C GLU A 550 -0.15 33.52 -34.06
N TYR A 551 0.36 34.68 -34.50
CA TYR A 551 1.56 35.28 -33.93
C TYR A 551 1.28 35.94 -32.57
N LEU A 552 1.88 35.39 -31.51
CA LEU A 552 1.74 35.88 -30.14
C LEU A 552 2.75 36.97 -29.76
N GLY A 553 3.72 37.27 -30.62
CA GLY A 553 4.71 38.31 -30.41
C GLY A 553 6.15 37.81 -30.21
N HIS A 554 7.05 38.78 -30.13
CA HIS A 554 8.48 38.57 -29.86
C HIS A 554 8.73 38.41 -28.36
N GLN A 555 9.63 37.50 -27.99
CA GLN A 555 10.15 37.36 -26.63
C GLN A 555 11.67 37.51 -26.61
N GLU A 556 12.18 38.25 -25.63
CA GLU A 556 13.62 38.40 -25.38
C GLU A 556 14.26 37.05 -25.01
N LEU A 557 15.57 36.90 -25.20
CA LEU A 557 16.30 35.64 -25.03
C LEU A 557 16.04 34.89 -23.70
N ASP A 558 15.94 35.62 -22.60
CA ASP A 558 15.76 35.03 -21.27
C ASP A 558 14.29 34.68 -20.99
N ASN A 559 13.35 35.20 -21.79
CA ASN A 559 11.94 34.87 -21.65
C ASN A 559 11.57 33.64 -22.49
N THR A 560 11.61 32.49 -21.84
CA THR A 560 11.42 31.18 -22.46
C THR A 560 10.06 30.55 -22.12
N SER A 561 9.05 31.37 -21.85
CA SER A 561 7.69 30.92 -21.58
C SER A 561 6.60 31.91 -21.98
N VAL A 562 5.42 31.41 -22.35
CA VAL A 562 4.20 32.20 -22.61
C VAL A 562 3.01 31.52 -21.95
N GLN A 563 2.22 32.31 -21.22
CA GLN A 563 0.91 31.91 -20.70
C GLN A 563 -0.14 32.01 -21.81
N ILE A 564 -0.89 30.93 -22.02
CA ILE A 564 -2.08 30.87 -22.88
C ILE A 564 -3.28 30.64 -21.99
N ASN A 565 -4.37 31.35 -22.25
CA ASN A 565 -5.59 31.27 -21.45
C ASN A 565 -6.80 30.94 -22.33
N GLY A 566 -7.86 30.39 -21.71
CA GLY A 566 -9.15 30.16 -22.37
C GLY A 566 -9.13 29.04 -23.42
N LEU A 567 -8.35 27.99 -23.19
CA LEU A 567 -8.35 26.78 -24.01
C LEU A 567 -9.65 26.00 -23.81
N ASN A 568 -10.30 25.66 -24.93
CA ASN A 568 -11.43 24.73 -24.94
C ASN A 568 -10.96 23.30 -24.60
N PRO A 569 -11.69 22.60 -23.71
CA PRO A 569 -11.55 21.16 -23.53
C PRO A 569 -11.72 20.39 -24.84
N ASP A 570 -11.14 19.18 -24.86
CA ASP A 570 -11.22 18.19 -25.94
C ASP A 570 -10.79 18.73 -27.31
N SER A 571 -9.86 19.67 -27.30
CA SER A 571 -9.32 20.34 -28.48
C SER A 571 -7.82 20.13 -28.63
N THR A 572 -7.36 20.04 -29.88
CA THR A 572 -5.93 20.01 -30.22
C THR A 572 -5.44 21.42 -30.52
N TYR A 573 -4.32 21.80 -29.93
CA TYR A 573 -3.63 23.06 -30.21
C TYR A 573 -2.26 22.81 -30.79
N TYR A 574 -1.83 23.71 -31.67
CA TYR A 574 -0.56 23.70 -32.36
C TYR A 574 0.22 24.95 -32.01
N TRP A 575 1.53 24.82 -31.83
CA TRP A 575 2.39 25.93 -31.52
C TRP A 575 3.81 25.72 -32.05
N ARG A 576 4.53 26.83 -32.23
CA ARG A 576 5.89 26.85 -32.76
C ARG A 576 6.66 28.02 -32.17
N VAL A 577 7.95 27.82 -31.95
CA VAL A 577 8.88 28.89 -31.52
C VAL A 577 10.01 29.03 -32.53
N ASP A 578 10.02 30.13 -33.27
CA ASP A 578 11.11 30.45 -34.18
C ASP A 578 12.23 31.18 -33.41
N GLN A 579 13.48 30.80 -33.66
CA GLN A 579 14.63 31.45 -33.04
C GLN A 579 15.15 32.57 -33.93
N VAL A 580 15.33 33.76 -33.38
CA VAL A 580 15.92 34.89 -34.09
C VAL A 580 17.34 35.15 -33.61
N SER A 581 18.19 35.59 -34.53
CA SER A 581 19.54 36.08 -34.26
C SER A 581 19.76 37.39 -35.02
N SER A 582 19.70 38.51 -34.31
CA SER A 582 20.12 39.82 -34.79
C SER A 582 21.60 39.82 -35.22
N THR A 583 22.46 39.09 -34.50
CA THR A 583 23.90 39.00 -34.80
C THR A 583 24.17 38.31 -36.14
N LEU A 584 23.40 37.26 -36.45
CA LEU A 584 23.53 36.51 -37.71
C LEU A 584 22.51 36.95 -38.78
N ASN A 585 21.70 37.98 -38.49
CA ASN A 585 20.58 38.44 -39.30
C ASN A 585 19.75 37.27 -39.87
N SER A 586 19.41 36.31 -39.00
CA SER A 586 18.80 35.03 -39.37
C SER A 586 17.62 34.70 -38.46
N THR A 587 16.64 33.97 -39.00
CA THR A 587 15.53 33.38 -38.27
C THR A 587 15.47 31.90 -38.62
N TRP A 588 15.48 31.04 -37.61
CA TRP A 588 15.32 29.59 -37.77
C TRP A 588 13.95 29.18 -37.30
N LYS A 589 13.16 28.69 -38.25
CA LYS A 589 11.82 28.18 -38.01
C LYS A 589 11.89 26.96 -37.08
N GLY A 590 11.09 26.98 -36.01
CA GLY A 590 10.99 25.88 -35.06
C GLY A 590 10.20 24.69 -35.62
N GLU A 591 10.21 23.58 -34.89
CA GLU A 591 9.27 22.48 -35.13
C GLU A 591 7.85 22.85 -34.68
N ILE A 592 6.84 22.27 -35.33
CA ILE A 592 5.45 22.45 -34.94
C ILE A 592 5.11 21.39 -33.92
N LEU A 593 4.67 21.84 -32.76
CA LEU A 593 4.31 21.03 -31.62
C LEU A 593 2.80 21.03 -31.48
N SER A 594 2.22 19.90 -31.09
CA SER A 594 0.82 19.83 -30.70
C SER A 594 0.65 19.41 -29.25
N PHE A 595 -0.49 19.76 -28.66
CA PHE A 595 -0.96 19.16 -27.43
C PHE A 595 -2.48 19.08 -27.42
N ASN A 596 -2.99 18.10 -26.68
CA ASN A 596 -4.41 17.89 -26.49
C ASN A 596 -4.82 18.30 -25.09
N VAL A 597 -5.97 18.92 -25.03
CA VAL A 597 -6.59 19.42 -23.83
C VAL A 597 -7.73 18.46 -23.51
N SER A 598 -7.72 17.78 -22.35
CA SER A 598 -8.72 16.74 -22.03
C SER A 598 -9.57 17.12 -20.81
N SER A 599 -10.85 16.73 -20.84
CA SER A 599 -11.78 16.76 -19.70
C SER A 599 -11.88 15.42 -18.94
N ASP A 600 -11.26 14.37 -19.49
CA ASP A 600 -11.21 13.00 -18.94
C ASP A 600 -9.90 12.75 -18.21
N TRP A 601 -9.98 12.21 -17.01
CA TRP A 601 -8.84 12.07 -16.11
C TRP A 601 -8.56 10.61 -15.77
N LEU A 602 -7.28 10.24 -15.80
CA LEU A 602 -6.79 8.95 -15.31
C LEU A 602 -5.85 9.15 -14.13
N LEU A 603 -6.17 8.50 -13.01
CA LEU A 603 -5.26 8.35 -11.88
C LEU A 603 -4.76 6.91 -11.81
N ASP A 604 -3.48 6.68 -12.08
CA ASP A 604 -2.84 5.38 -11.84
C ASP A 604 -2.26 5.35 -10.42
N TRP A 605 -2.84 4.49 -9.56
CA TRP A 605 -2.51 4.44 -8.13
C TRP A 605 -1.06 4.07 -7.87
N ASN A 606 -0.48 3.20 -8.68
CA ASN A 606 0.91 2.75 -8.54
C ASN A 606 1.88 3.86 -8.96
N SER A 607 1.58 4.53 -10.07
CA SER A 607 2.38 5.64 -10.59
C SER A 607 2.35 6.83 -9.62
N ALA A 608 1.20 7.10 -9.01
CA ALA A 608 1.01 8.12 -7.99
C ALA A 608 1.51 7.69 -6.58
N ARG A 609 1.87 6.42 -6.39
CA ARG A 609 2.39 5.83 -5.14
C ARG A 609 1.44 5.99 -3.95
N LEU A 610 0.14 5.82 -4.18
CA LEU A 610 -0.87 6.01 -3.15
C LEU A 610 -0.82 4.87 -2.11
N ASN A 611 -0.72 5.23 -0.83
CA ASN A 611 -0.92 4.30 0.26
C ASN A 611 -2.40 3.98 0.48
N TYR A 612 -2.68 3.00 1.34
CA TYR A 612 -4.03 2.53 1.66
C TYR A 612 -5.05 3.64 1.95
N PHE A 613 -4.69 4.62 2.79
CA PHE A 613 -5.62 5.70 3.14
C PHE A 613 -5.78 6.70 1.99
N GLU A 614 -4.70 6.98 1.26
CA GLU A 614 -4.71 7.87 0.09
C GLU A 614 -5.58 7.32 -1.04
N GLN A 615 -5.63 5.98 -1.19
CA GLN A 615 -6.55 5.33 -2.12
C GLN A 615 -8.02 5.58 -1.73
N LYS A 616 -8.37 5.48 -0.44
CA LYS A 616 -9.74 5.79 0.02
C LYS A 616 -10.12 7.25 -0.19
N LEU A 617 -9.18 8.16 0.03
CA LEU A 617 -9.36 9.58 -0.29
C LEU A 617 -9.55 9.78 -1.80
N ALA A 618 -8.73 9.13 -2.63
CA ALA A 618 -8.86 9.21 -4.09
C ALA A 618 -10.21 8.68 -4.58
N MET A 619 -10.76 7.63 -3.94
CA MET A 619 -12.10 7.14 -4.24
C MET A 619 -13.20 8.11 -3.85
N ALA A 620 -13.02 8.85 -2.75
CA ALA A 620 -13.94 9.93 -2.40
C ALA A 620 -13.93 11.00 -3.50
N VAL A 621 -12.75 11.46 -3.92
CA VAL A 621 -12.63 12.40 -5.04
C VAL A 621 -13.25 11.84 -6.32
N GLN A 622 -13.02 10.56 -6.64
CA GLN A 622 -13.60 9.90 -7.79
C GLN A 622 -15.13 9.91 -7.77
N GLY A 623 -15.74 9.55 -6.63
CA GLY A 623 -17.19 9.61 -6.47
C GLY A 623 -17.75 11.01 -6.69
N LEU A 624 -17.04 12.05 -6.22
CA LEU A 624 -17.40 13.46 -6.40
C LEU A 624 -17.29 13.92 -7.85
N MET A 625 -16.13 13.69 -8.47
CA MET A 625 -15.83 14.06 -9.86
C MET A 625 -16.77 13.38 -10.86
N ASN A 626 -17.23 12.15 -10.54
CA ASN A 626 -18.11 11.38 -11.42
C ASN A 626 -19.61 11.60 -11.16
N ARG A 627 -20.02 12.59 -10.34
CA ARG A 627 -21.44 12.75 -9.96
C ARG A 627 -22.37 12.98 -11.14
N THR A 628 -21.99 13.84 -12.09
CA THR A 628 -22.79 14.17 -13.27
C THR A 628 -22.33 13.39 -14.49
N ASP A 629 -21.02 13.38 -14.75
CA ASP A 629 -20.40 12.87 -15.97
C ASP A 629 -19.28 11.88 -15.65
N ALA A 630 -18.87 11.06 -16.61
CA ALA A 630 -17.75 10.13 -16.43
C ALA A 630 -16.44 10.89 -16.62
N ARG A 631 -15.79 11.30 -15.52
CA ARG A 631 -14.66 12.25 -15.57
C ARG A 631 -13.36 11.72 -15.00
N LEU A 632 -13.40 10.97 -13.90
CA LEU A 632 -12.21 10.41 -13.27
C LEU A 632 -12.27 8.88 -13.28
N PHE A 633 -11.37 8.27 -14.05
CA PHE A 633 -11.08 6.85 -14.01
C PHE A 633 -9.83 6.61 -13.15
N CYS A 634 -9.84 5.55 -12.36
CA CYS A 634 -8.70 5.13 -11.56
C CYS A 634 -8.19 3.78 -12.08
N ASN A 635 -6.92 3.73 -12.50
CA ASN A 635 -6.24 2.45 -12.69
C ASN A 635 -5.80 1.95 -11.31
N THR A 636 -6.67 1.17 -10.68
CA THR A 636 -6.48 0.71 -9.31
C THR A 636 -5.63 -0.56 -9.26
N ARG A 637 -5.69 -1.37 -10.33
CA ARG A 637 -5.19 -2.77 -10.35
C ARG A 637 -5.75 -3.61 -9.20
N SER A 638 -6.86 -3.17 -8.62
CA SER A 638 -7.45 -3.74 -7.41
C SER A 638 -8.32 -4.95 -7.71
N THR A 639 -8.61 -5.24 -8.98
CA THR A 639 -9.36 -6.45 -9.34
C THR A 639 -8.49 -7.69 -9.16
N TRP A 640 -8.59 -8.32 -7.99
CA TRP A 640 -7.81 -9.51 -7.59
C TRP A 640 -7.90 -10.70 -8.57
N TYR A 641 -8.99 -10.82 -9.35
CA TYR A 641 -9.14 -11.84 -10.39
C TYR A 641 -8.29 -11.59 -11.64
N TYR A 642 -8.07 -10.32 -11.97
CA TYR A 642 -7.39 -9.89 -13.17
C TYR A 642 -6.89 -8.44 -12.97
N PRO A 643 -5.69 -8.25 -12.38
CA PRO A 643 -5.17 -6.92 -12.05
C PRO A 643 -5.00 -5.97 -13.24
N GLN A 644 -5.01 -6.50 -14.46
CA GLN A 644 -4.93 -5.73 -15.71
C GLN A 644 -6.32 -5.24 -16.20
N ALA A 645 -7.42 -5.59 -15.51
CA ALA A 645 -8.78 -5.27 -15.93
C ALA A 645 -8.95 -3.78 -16.26
N ASP A 646 -8.53 -2.89 -15.37
CA ASP A 646 -8.65 -1.44 -15.58
C ASP A 646 -7.90 -0.98 -16.84
N SER A 647 -6.74 -1.57 -17.15
CA SER A 647 -5.97 -1.25 -18.36
C SER A 647 -6.69 -1.69 -19.63
N GLU A 648 -7.35 -2.86 -19.60
CA GLU A 648 -8.18 -3.32 -20.72
C GLU A 648 -9.44 -2.45 -20.89
N TRP A 649 -10.03 -1.98 -19.78
CA TRP A 649 -11.14 -1.04 -19.83
C TRP A 649 -10.75 0.30 -20.40
N ILE A 650 -9.59 0.85 -20.03
CA ILE A 650 -9.05 2.08 -20.62
C ILE A 650 -8.94 1.92 -22.13
N ASN A 651 -8.37 0.81 -22.62
CA ASN A 651 -8.27 0.54 -24.05
C ASN A 651 -9.65 0.56 -24.74
N TYR A 652 -10.67 -0.07 -24.13
CA TYR A 652 -12.03 -0.04 -24.67
C TYR A 652 -12.63 1.38 -24.67
N LEU A 653 -12.46 2.12 -23.57
CA LEU A 653 -13.00 3.46 -23.40
C LEU A 653 -12.39 4.43 -24.43
N GLU A 654 -11.08 4.36 -24.66
CA GLU A 654 -10.40 5.22 -25.65
C GLU A 654 -10.78 4.85 -27.09
N ASN A 655 -10.77 3.55 -27.43
CA ASN A 655 -10.96 3.12 -28.82
C ASN A 655 -12.43 3.10 -29.27
N GLU A 656 -13.36 2.75 -28.38
CA GLU A 656 -14.76 2.49 -28.75
C GLU A 656 -15.73 3.53 -28.16
N LYS A 657 -15.33 4.25 -27.10
CA LYS A 657 -16.20 5.22 -26.41
C LYS A 657 -15.72 6.67 -26.55
N GLY A 658 -14.54 6.90 -27.13
CA GLY A 658 -14.03 8.22 -27.45
C GLY A 658 -13.46 9.01 -26.27
N PHE A 659 -13.18 8.33 -25.14
CA PHE A 659 -12.48 8.95 -24.01
C PHE A 659 -11.03 9.27 -24.37
N ASN A 660 -10.47 10.31 -23.77
CA ASN A 660 -9.08 10.72 -24.02
C ASN A 660 -8.38 11.10 -22.71
N PHE A 661 -7.88 10.14 -21.95
CA PHE A 661 -7.47 10.38 -20.56
C PHE A 661 -6.17 11.19 -20.38
N ALA A 662 -6.25 12.30 -19.64
CA ALA A 662 -5.07 12.99 -19.09
C ALA A 662 -4.61 12.36 -17.76
N GLN A 663 -3.29 12.17 -17.62
CA GLN A 663 -2.70 11.50 -16.46
C GLN A 663 -2.55 12.43 -15.25
N ILE A 664 -3.12 12.03 -14.11
CA ILE A 664 -2.85 12.59 -12.79
C ILE A 664 -1.67 11.85 -12.17
N LYS A 665 -0.62 12.57 -11.78
CA LYS A 665 0.67 11.98 -11.35
C LYS A 665 0.84 11.91 -9.83
N SER A 666 -0.01 12.58 -9.06
CA SER A 666 0.10 12.62 -7.61
C SER A 666 -1.24 12.92 -6.95
N LEU A 667 -1.33 12.63 -5.65
CA LEU A 667 -2.48 13.00 -4.83
C LEU A 667 -2.70 14.51 -4.80
N ASN A 668 -1.65 15.33 -4.74
CA ASN A 668 -1.81 16.79 -4.76
C ASN A 668 -2.51 17.27 -6.04
N GLN A 669 -2.09 16.77 -7.21
CA GLN A 669 -2.73 17.12 -8.48
C GLN A 669 -4.20 16.72 -8.49
N LEU A 670 -4.54 15.58 -7.90
CA LEU A 670 -5.93 15.14 -7.76
C LEU A 670 -6.76 16.11 -6.92
N ILE A 671 -6.22 16.57 -5.79
CA ILE A 671 -6.90 17.49 -4.86
C ILE A 671 -7.00 18.89 -5.44
N GLU A 672 -5.95 19.39 -6.09
CA GLU A 672 -5.95 20.66 -6.81
C GLU A 672 -7.05 20.65 -7.88
N LEU A 673 -7.06 19.64 -8.75
CA LEU A 673 -8.07 19.47 -9.78
C LEU A 673 -9.48 19.46 -9.19
N ALA A 674 -9.74 18.63 -8.19
CA ALA A 674 -11.06 18.54 -7.58
C ALA A 674 -11.49 19.82 -6.83
N SER A 675 -10.53 20.64 -6.39
CA SER A 675 -10.81 21.95 -5.79
C SER A 675 -11.14 22.99 -6.87
N GLU A 676 -10.40 22.99 -7.98
CA GLU A 676 -10.64 23.85 -9.13
C GLU A 676 -12.02 23.57 -9.76
N GLU A 677 -12.42 22.31 -9.85
CA GLU A 677 -13.73 21.86 -10.33
C GLU A 677 -14.87 22.15 -9.34
N GLY A 678 -14.56 22.74 -8.18
CA GLY A 678 -15.55 23.12 -7.17
C GLY A 678 -16.29 21.94 -6.54
N VAL A 679 -15.75 20.71 -6.64
CA VAL A 679 -16.43 19.50 -6.13
C VAL A 679 -16.10 19.22 -4.66
N ILE A 680 -15.21 19.98 -4.02
CA ILE A 680 -14.80 19.82 -2.62
C ILE A 680 -15.19 21.04 -1.78
N ASN A 681 -15.84 20.82 -0.64
CA ASN A 681 -16.24 21.89 0.29
C ASN A 681 -15.37 21.99 1.55
N GLY A 682 -14.51 21.00 1.81
CA GLY A 682 -13.70 20.94 3.02
C GLY A 682 -13.30 19.51 3.38
N LEU A 683 -12.89 19.32 4.63
CA LEU A 683 -12.31 18.06 5.12
C LEU A 683 -13.07 17.52 6.34
N VAL A 684 -13.12 16.21 6.46
CA VAL A 684 -13.50 15.47 7.67
C VAL A 684 -12.29 14.72 8.18
N LEU A 685 -11.83 15.09 9.38
CA LEU A 685 -10.71 14.46 10.02
C LEU A 685 -11.19 13.28 10.87
N TYR A 686 -10.68 12.08 10.59
CA TYR A 686 -11.07 10.85 11.30
C TYR A 686 -9.87 10.06 11.80
N ASN A 687 -10.05 9.23 12.83
CA ASN A 687 -9.04 8.29 13.30
C ASN A 687 -9.23 6.93 12.59
N PRO A 688 -8.24 6.47 11.80
CA PRO A 688 -8.36 5.18 11.14
C PRO A 688 -8.16 3.98 12.09
N TYR A 689 -7.72 4.20 13.34
CA TYR A 689 -7.28 3.13 14.25
C TYR A 689 -8.16 2.97 15.51
N ILE A 690 -9.21 3.77 15.68
CA ILE A 690 -10.17 3.63 16.80
C ILE A 690 -11.60 3.51 16.24
N ALA A 691 -12.36 2.57 16.83
CA ALA A 691 -13.77 2.25 16.56
C ALA A 691 -14.07 1.70 15.16
N ASP A 692 -13.64 0.45 14.89
CA ASP A 692 -14.22 -0.46 13.87
C ASP A 692 -14.87 0.21 12.64
N LEU A 693 -14.11 1.06 11.94
CA LEU A 693 -14.52 1.80 10.73
C LEU A 693 -15.62 2.86 10.88
N ALA A 694 -16.21 3.07 12.06
CA ALA A 694 -17.34 3.98 12.23
C ALA A 694 -17.00 5.41 11.80
N GLU A 695 -15.89 5.99 12.28
CA GLU A 695 -15.49 7.36 11.91
C GLU A 695 -15.17 7.50 10.42
N MET A 696 -14.61 6.47 9.79
CA MET A 696 -14.33 6.46 8.35
C MET A 696 -15.62 6.43 7.53
N GLN A 697 -16.58 5.57 7.90
CA GLN A 697 -17.88 5.48 7.23
C GLN A 697 -18.68 6.77 7.42
N MET A 698 -18.59 7.40 8.58
CA MET A 698 -19.15 8.73 8.83
C MET A 698 -18.53 9.77 7.89
N ALA A 699 -17.20 9.75 7.74
CA ALA A 699 -16.49 10.66 6.83
C ALA A 699 -16.86 10.41 5.35
N GLN A 700 -17.01 9.15 4.93
CA GLN A 700 -17.48 8.79 3.58
C GLN A 700 -18.94 9.21 3.34
N THR A 701 -19.80 9.09 4.35
CA THR A 701 -21.17 9.60 4.31
C THR A 701 -21.16 11.12 4.08
N LEU A 702 -20.32 11.86 4.81
CA LEU A 702 -20.15 13.30 4.61
C LEU A 702 -19.49 13.66 3.28
N ALA A 703 -18.64 12.81 2.72
CA ALA A 703 -18.13 12.98 1.37
C ALA A 703 -19.28 12.95 0.35
N GLY A 704 -20.16 11.95 0.42
CA GLY A 704 -21.31 11.85 -0.47
C GLY A 704 -22.38 12.92 -0.24
N LYS A 705 -22.60 13.30 1.02
CA LYS A 705 -23.68 14.22 1.41
C LYS A 705 -23.29 15.70 1.30
N GLU A 706 -22.09 16.05 1.72
CA GLU A 706 -21.66 17.46 1.94
C GLU A 706 -20.39 17.82 1.16
N ASN A 707 -19.85 16.91 0.36
CA ASN A 707 -18.63 17.09 -0.45
C ASN A 707 -17.39 17.32 0.43
N LEU A 708 -17.34 16.69 1.60
CA LEU A 708 -16.23 16.81 2.54
C LEU A 708 -15.30 15.60 2.45
N LEU A 709 -14.01 15.84 2.20
CA LEU A 709 -13.06 14.75 1.96
C LEU A 709 -12.64 14.04 3.26
N PRO A 710 -12.63 12.70 3.29
CA PRO A 710 -12.17 11.94 4.45
C PRO A 710 -10.64 11.96 4.52
N VAL A 711 -10.08 12.58 5.55
CA VAL A 711 -8.63 12.68 5.76
C VAL A 711 -8.20 12.15 7.12
N THR A 712 -7.03 11.53 7.16
CA THR A 712 -6.39 11.10 8.42
C THR A 712 -5.39 12.17 8.90
N PRO A 713 -4.99 12.16 10.19
CA PRO A 713 -4.00 13.11 10.70
C PRO A 713 -2.65 13.09 9.96
N SER A 714 -2.25 11.92 9.45
CA SER A 714 -1.00 11.80 8.70
C SER A 714 -1.05 12.49 7.34
N MET A 715 -2.24 12.63 6.73
CA MET A 715 -2.43 13.31 5.44
C MET A 715 -2.30 14.83 5.56
N LEU A 716 -2.70 15.43 6.70
CA LEU A 716 -2.66 16.88 6.88
C LEU A 716 -1.23 17.47 6.82
N ASN A 717 -0.20 16.65 7.05
CA ASN A 717 1.20 17.07 7.00
C ASN A 717 1.90 16.71 5.68
N TYR A 718 1.15 16.28 4.66
CA TYR A 718 1.70 15.80 3.40
C TYR A 718 2.42 16.94 2.64
N ARG A 719 3.70 16.73 2.36
CA ARG A 719 4.55 17.57 1.50
C ARG A 719 5.05 16.69 0.35
N THR A 720 4.78 17.06 -0.89
CA THR A 720 5.19 16.27 -2.06
C THR A 720 6.69 16.31 -2.29
N PRO A 721 7.35 15.16 -2.55
CA PRO A 721 8.60 15.12 -3.27
C PRO A 721 8.33 15.28 -4.78
N GLY A 722 8.88 16.32 -5.42
CA GLY A 722 9.11 16.29 -6.88
C GLY A 722 8.41 17.31 -7.79
N LEU A 723 7.82 18.39 -7.27
CA LEU A 723 7.49 19.56 -8.12
C LEU A 723 8.48 20.70 -7.87
N ALA A 724 9.02 21.27 -8.95
CA ALA A 724 10.05 22.30 -8.95
C ALA A 724 9.58 23.69 -8.46
N LYS A 725 8.44 23.78 -7.77
CA LYS A 725 7.99 24.95 -7.00
C LYS A 725 7.15 24.47 -5.81
N GLY A 726 7.52 24.89 -4.60
CA GLY A 726 6.58 24.98 -3.47
C GLY A 726 6.68 23.91 -2.40
N ASN A 727 6.92 24.36 -1.16
CA ASN A 727 6.76 23.62 0.09
C ASN A 727 5.27 23.51 0.51
N GLU A 728 4.34 23.49 -0.43
CA GLU A 728 2.91 23.67 -0.20
C GLU A 728 2.25 22.41 0.37
N LEU A 729 1.36 22.60 1.35
CA LEU A 729 0.62 21.50 1.97
C LEU A 729 -0.55 21.14 1.06
N CYS A 730 -0.75 19.84 0.80
CA CYS A 730 -1.81 19.30 -0.09
C CYS A 730 -3.22 19.85 0.20
N PHE A 731 -3.48 20.23 1.46
CA PHE A 731 -4.78 20.70 1.94
C PHE A 731 -4.76 22.12 2.49
N GLU A 732 -3.74 22.93 2.17
CA GLU A 732 -3.51 24.27 2.80
C GLU A 732 -4.72 25.21 2.68
N ASN A 733 -5.49 25.09 1.59
CA ASN A 733 -6.65 25.92 1.28
C ASN A 733 -8.00 25.31 1.73
N LEU A 734 -8.00 24.11 2.33
CA LEU A 734 -9.22 23.41 2.72
C LEU A 734 -9.40 23.42 4.24
N THR A 735 -10.61 23.73 4.69
CA THR A 735 -10.93 23.80 6.13
C THR A 735 -11.39 22.42 6.64
N VAL A 736 -10.91 22.03 7.82
CA VAL A 736 -11.48 20.90 8.56
C VAL A 736 -12.83 21.32 9.14
N VAL A 737 -13.92 20.76 8.58
CA VAL A 737 -15.30 21.05 8.99
C VAL A 737 -15.71 20.18 10.16
N TYR A 738 -15.33 18.90 10.13
CA TYR A 738 -15.58 17.94 11.20
C TYR A 738 -14.26 17.32 11.66
N ASP A 739 -14.08 17.21 12.97
CA ASP A 739 -13.00 16.43 13.59
C ASP A 739 -13.63 15.37 14.49
N PHE A 740 -13.62 14.13 14.00
CA PHE A 740 -14.25 12.98 14.65
C PHE A 740 -13.37 12.34 15.71
N ARG A 741 -12.08 12.68 15.75
CA ARG A 741 -11.10 11.97 16.56
C ARG A 741 -11.38 12.13 18.06
N GLY A 742 -11.41 11.01 18.76
CA GLY A 742 -11.45 10.98 20.23
C GLY A 742 -12.80 11.40 20.82
N ASN A 743 -13.85 11.53 20.00
CA ASN A 743 -15.17 11.94 20.46
C ASN A 743 -15.98 10.80 21.11
N TRP A 744 -15.69 9.54 20.76
CA TRP A 744 -16.44 8.38 21.24
C TRP A 744 -15.56 7.35 21.91
N ARG A 745 -16.15 6.62 22.86
CA ARG A 745 -15.45 5.59 23.66
C ARG A 745 -15.68 4.17 23.16
N SER A 746 -16.67 3.97 22.29
CA SER A 746 -16.96 2.69 21.64
C SER A 746 -17.55 2.90 20.25
N GLU A 747 -17.46 1.86 19.40
CA GLU A 747 -18.05 1.85 18.06
C GLU A 747 -19.56 2.08 18.10
N HIS A 748 -20.28 1.45 19.04
CA HIS A 748 -21.72 1.65 19.19
C HIS A 748 -22.08 3.12 19.45
N GLN A 749 -21.30 3.85 20.26
CA GLN A 749 -21.53 5.28 20.49
C GLN A 749 -21.32 6.12 19.23
N ALA A 750 -20.25 5.83 18.48
CA ALA A 750 -19.97 6.52 17.22
C ALA A 750 -21.07 6.25 16.18
N ARG A 751 -21.49 4.99 16.00
CA ARG A 751 -22.55 4.58 15.06
C ARG A 751 -23.91 5.13 15.45
N ARG A 752 -24.25 5.13 16.74
CA ARG A 752 -25.48 5.75 17.24
C ARG A 752 -25.51 7.24 16.93
N TRP A 753 -24.41 7.95 17.23
CA TRP A 753 -24.28 9.37 16.88
C TRP A 753 -24.40 9.58 15.37
N ALA A 754 -23.76 8.74 14.55
CA ALA A 754 -23.84 8.81 13.10
C ALA A 754 -25.28 8.66 12.59
N LEU A 755 -26.02 7.69 13.14
CA LEU A 755 -27.43 7.49 12.80
C LEU A 755 -28.26 8.73 13.17
N ASP A 756 -28.08 9.27 14.38
CA ASP A 756 -28.87 10.40 14.87
C ASP A 756 -28.57 11.73 14.14
N ASN A 757 -27.36 11.88 13.57
CA ASN A 757 -26.89 13.17 13.04
C ASN A 757 -26.60 13.18 11.53
N LEU A 758 -26.28 12.04 10.92
CA LEU A 758 -25.79 11.97 9.54
C LEU A 758 -26.74 11.30 8.57
N ILE A 759 -27.61 10.38 9.00
CA ILE A 759 -28.47 9.62 8.08
C ILE A 759 -29.49 10.50 7.37
N GLU A 760 -29.98 11.54 8.02
CA GLU A 760 -30.92 12.48 7.41
C GLU A 760 -30.26 13.23 6.25
N GLY A 761 -30.94 13.22 5.11
CA GLY A 761 -30.46 13.84 3.86
C GLY A 761 -29.57 12.92 3.00
N THR A 762 -29.28 11.70 3.45
CA THR A 762 -28.70 10.67 2.56
C THR A 762 -29.76 10.07 1.63
N ASP A 763 -29.30 9.45 0.54
CA ASP A 763 -30.19 8.78 -0.40
C ASP A 763 -30.99 7.66 0.29
N ARG A 764 -32.31 7.62 0.06
CA ARG A 764 -33.22 6.67 0.72
C ARG A 764 -33.37 5.36 -0.05
N LYS A 765 -32.88 5.28 -1.28
CA LYS A 765 -32.97 4.08 -2.13
C LYS A 765 -31.68 3.26 -2.14
N THR A 766 -30.61 3.80 -1.58
CA THR A 766 -29.29 3.20 -1.57
C THR A 766 -28.62 3.35 -0.20
N ALA A 767 -27.88 2.33 0.21
CA ALA A 767 -26.99 2.38 1.36
C ALA A 767 -25.70 1.64 1.00
N PHE A 768 -24.60 1.96 1.68
CA PHE A 768 -23.32 1.30 1.43
C PHE A 768 -22.89 0.54 2.69
N SER A 769 -22.98 -0.79 2.64
CA SER A 769 -22.56 -1.67 3.72
C SER A 769 -21.11 -2.10 3.52
N ASP A 770 -20.21 -1.63 4.37
CA ASP A 770 -18.81 -2.05 4.35
C ASP A 770 -18.43 -2.72 5.67
N ILE A 771 -17.64 -3.80 5.60
CA ILE A 771 -17.22 -4.58 6.75
C ILE A 771 -15.70 -4.51 7.00
N ASN A 772 -15.32 -4.61 8.27
CA ASN A 772 -13.94 -4.65 8.71
C ASN A 772 -13.33 -6.04 8.46
N PHE A 773 -12.65 -6.22 7.33
CA PHE A 773 -11.68 -7.28 7.17
C PHE A 773 -10.33 -6.66 6.81
N PHE A 774 -9.53 -6.38 7.83
CA PHE A 774 -8.08 -6.11 7.69
C PHE A 774 -7.28 -7.35 7.25
N SER A 775 -7.93 -8.42 6.77
CA SER A 775 -7.25 -9.63 6.38
C SER A 775 -7.53 -10.02 4.92
N TRP A 776 -6.40 -10.13 4.21
CA TRP A 776 -6.10 -10.84 2.98
C TRP A 776 -6.06 -10.08 1.64
N ASP A 777 -6.81 -9.01 1.35
CA ASP A 777 -6.71 -8.37 0.01
C ASP A 777 -7.10 -6.88 -0.03
N ASP A 778 -6.24 -6.03 -0.61
CA ASP A 778 -6.43 -4.59 -0.85
C ASP A 778 -7.61 -4.22 -1.80
N ALA A 779 -8.37 -5.23 -2.25
CA ALA A 779 -9.37 -5.09 -3.31
C ALA A 779 -10.79 -4.74 -2.83
N ARG A 780 -11.11 -4.95 -1.55
CA ARG A 780 -12.52 -5.15 -1.14
C ARG A 780 -13.33 -3.86 -1.14
N TRP A 781 -12.75 -2.70 -0.81
CA TRP A 781 -13.47 -1.42 -0.70
C TRP A 781 -13.53 -0.63 -2.00
N SER A 782 -13.13 -1.25 -3.12
CA SER A 782 -12.86 -0.57 -4.39
C SER A 782 -14.06 0.05 -5.11
N SER A 783 -15.24 -0.02 -4.51
CA SER A 783 -16.49 0.56 -5.01
C SER A 783 -17.06 1.69 -4.16
N ALA A 784 -16.31 2.17 -3.15
CA ALA A 784 -16.78 3.24 -2.25
C ALA A 784 -17.05 4.56 -3.00
N ASP A 785 -16.35 4.78 -4.12
CA ASP A 785 -16.60 5.87 -5.07
C ASP A 785 -18.07 5.94 -5.50
N PHE A 786 -18.72 4.79 -5.74
CA PHE A 786 -20.13 4.73 -6.16
C PHE A 786 -21.10 5.09 -5.03
N GLY A 787 -20.83 4.66 -3.79
CA GLY A 787 -21.63 5.08 -2.63
C GLY A 787 -21.54 6.59 -2.40
N ILE A 788 -20.36 7.17 -2.60
CA ILE A 788 -20.12 8.62 -2.49
C ILE A 788 -20.81 9.39 -3.62
N LYS A 789 -20.75 8.88 -4.87
CA LYS A 789 -21.51 9.45 -6.00
C LYS A 789 -23.00 9.54 -5.69
N ASN A 790 -23.57 8.49 -5.10
CA ASN A 790 -25.01 8.39 -4.83
C ASN A 790 -25.45 9.14 -3.56
N GLY A 791 -24.52 9.65 -2.73
CA GLY A 791 -24.87 10.22 -1.43
C GLY A 791 -25.46 9.18 -0.46
N SER A 792 -25.06 7.92 -0.60
CA SER A 792 -25.54 6.81 0.24
C SER A 792 -25.06 6.97 1.69
N TYR A 793 -25.85 6.45 2.63
CA TYR A 793 -25.40 6.27 4.01
C TYR A 793 -24.42 5.10 4.09
N PHE A 794 -23.21 5.35 4.60
CA PHE A 794 -22.21 4.31 4.82
C PHE A 794 -22.39 3.70 6.22
N CYS A 795 -22.51 2.38 6.28
CA CYS A 795 -22.73 1.66 7.53
C CYS A 795 -22.12 0.26 7.51
N GLN A 796 -22.25 -0.46 8.62
CA GLN A 796 -22.06 -1.90 8.67
C GLN A 796 -23.38 -2.56 9.05
N VAL A 797 -23.90 -3.43 8.18
CA VAL A 797 -25.10 -4.23 8.48
C VAL A 797 -24.70 -5.36 9.42
N LYS A 798 -25.19 -5.34 10.67
CA LYS A 798 -24.97 -6.39 11.66
C LYS A 798 -26.22 -7.26 11.79
N HIS A 799 -26.02 -8.57 11.84
CA HIS A 799 -27.11 -9.56 11.94
C HIS A 799 -27.35 -10.05 13.37
N GLN A 800 -26.40 -9.84 14.29
CA GLN A 800 -26.51 -10.18 15.71
C GLN A 800 -25.62 -9.26 16.56
N GLY A 801 -25.80 -9.30 17.89
CA GLY A 801 -24.99 -8.54 18.84
C GLY A 801 -25.51 -7.12 19.13
N PRO A 802 -24.78 -6.35 19.95
CA PRO A 802 -25.25 -5.08 20.53
C PRO A 802 -25.46 -3.93 19.52
N GLN A 803 -25.13 -4.12 18.24
CA GLN A 803 -25.34 -3.12 17.17
C GLN A 803 -26.46 -3.51 16.20
N ARG A 804 -27.20 -4.60 16.48
CA ARG A 804 -28.30 -5.04 15.62
C ARG A 804 -29.45 -4.03 15.60
N ASP A 805 -29.71 -3.37 16.72
CA ASP A 805 -30.69 -2.30 16.87
C ASP A 805 -30.43 -1.15 15.87
N ILE A 806 -29.18 -0.70 15.74
CA ILE A 806 -28.76 0.33 14.78
C ILE A 806 -29.04 -0.15 13.34
N THR A 807 -28.79 -1.42 13.04
CA THR A 807 -29.08 -1.99 11.71
C THR A 807 -30.58 -2.00 11.42
N ASP A 808 -31.42 -2.38 12.38
CA ASP A 808 -32.88 -2.37 12.23
C ASP A 808 -33.40 -0.95 11.96
N GLU A 809 -32.88 0.06 12.66
CA GLU A 809 -33.26 1.46 12.45
C GLU A 809 -32.81 2.00 11.08
N ILE A 810 -31.62 1.63 10.59
CA ILE A 810 -31.19 1.95 9.22
C ILE A 810 -32.15 1.32 8.20
N LEU A 811 -32.55 0.06 8.41
CA LEU A 811 -33.46 -0.64 7.51
C LEU A 811 -34.88 -0.07 7.53
N ASP A 812 -35.31 0.49 8.67
CA ASP A 812 -36.59 1.20 8.78
C ASP A 812 -36.52 2.61 8.18
N TYR A 813 -35.33 3.21 8.11
CA TYR A 813 -35.13 4.50 7.48
C TYR A 813 -35.19 4.45 5.95
N VAL A 814 -34.66 3.41 5.29
CA VAL A 814 -34.60 3.32 3.82
C VAL A 814 -35.93 2.96 3.16
N ASP A 815 -36.13 3.37 1.90
CA ASP A 815 -37.37 3.16 1.16
C ASP A 815 -37.36 1.83 0.39
N SER A 816 -38.05 0.82 0.92
CA SER A 816 -38.21 -0.49 0.27
C SER A 816 -38.81 -0.41 -1.15
N PRO A 817 -38.26 -1.12 -2.17
CA PRO A 817 -36.99 -1.82 -2.11
C PRO A 817 -35.81 -0.82 -2.18
N ALA A 818 -34.95 -0.86 -1.17
CA ALA A 818 -33.66 -0.17 -1.19
C ALA A 818 -32.55 -1.17 -1.53
N THR A 819 -31.49 -0.69 -2.16
CA THR A 819 -30.33 -1.49 -2.54
C THR A 819 -29.14 -1.15 -1.66
N PHE A 820 -28.63 -2.14 -0.95
CA PHE A 820 -27.36 -2.03 -0.26
C PHE A 820 -26.25 -2.37 -1.26
N TYR A 821 -25.16 -1.60 -1.26
CA TYR A 821 -23.92 -1.88 -1.98
C TYR A 821 -22.80 -2.21 -0.99
N GLY A 822 -21.63 -2.59 -1.49
CA GLY A 822 -20.43 -2.76 -0.67
C GLY A 822 -19.93 -4.20 -0.56
N THR A 823 -19.34 -4.55 0.59
CA THR A 823 -18.46 -5.73 0.75
C THR A 823 -19.13 -6.87 1.50
N TRP A 824 -18.81 -8.11 1.11
CA TRP A 824 -19.41 -9.29 1.73
C TRP A 824 -18.79 -9.60 3.10
N ASP A 825 -19.58 -10.21 3.98
CA ASP A 825 -19.11 -10.81 5.23
C ASP A 825 -18.94 -12.31 5.04
N PHE A 826 -17.69 -12.79 4.97
CA PHE A 826 -17.39 -14.21 4.71
C PHE A 826 -18.03 -15.14 5.73
N GLU A 827 -18.17 -14.69 6.98
CA GLU A 827 -18.74 -15.52 8.04
C GLU A 827 -20.27 -15.43 8.07
N TYR A 828 -20.84 -14.35 7.52
CA TYR A 828 -22.24 -13.98 7.77
C TYR A 828 -23.05 -13.53 6.54
N GLU A 829 -22.56 -13.79 5.34
CA GLU A 829 -23.17 -13.37 4.07
C GLU A 829 -24.68 -13.69 4.01
N TRP A 830 -25.02 -14.93 4.39
CA TRP A 830 -26.40 -15.42 4.36
C TRP A 830 -27.29 -14.70 5.37
N GLN A 831 -26.81 -14.40 6.59
CA GLN A 831 -27.61 -13.66 7.57
C GLN A 831 -27.80 -12.20 7.17
N THR A 832 -26.79 -11.56 6.57
CA THR A 832 -26.91 -10.20 6.04
C THR A 832 -27.97 -10.13 4.94
N ALA A 833 -27.89 -11.02 3.95
CA ALA A 833 -28.89 -11.08 2.89
C ALA A 833 -30.29 -11.42 3.42
N GLN A 834 -30.42 -12.25 4.47
CA GLN A 834 -31.70 -12.52 5.14
C GLN A 834 -32.27 -11.27 5.81
N ALA A 835 -31.46 -10.54 6.59
CA ALA A 835 -31.89 -9.34 7.28
C ALA A 835 -32.37 -8.23 6.32
N LEU A 836 -31.69 -8.08 5.18
CA LEU A 836 -32.12 -7.17 4.11
C LEU A 836 -33.44 -7.64 3.47
N SER A 837 -33.53 -8.93 3.17
CA SER A 837 -34.73 -9.52 2.54
C SER A 837 -35.98 -9.37 3.42
N ASP A 838 -35.86 -9.53 4.74
CA ASP A 838 -37.00 -9.39 5.67
C ASP A 838 -37.65 -7.99 5.60
N LYS A 839 -36.89 -6.97 5.21
CA LYS A 839 -37.33 -5.57 5.07
C LYS A 839 -37.65 -5.19 3.61
N GLY A 840 -37.68 -6.18 2.71
CA GLY A 840 -37.91 -5.96 1.29
C GLY A 840 -36.73 -5.30 0.55
N CYS A 841 -35.56 -5.26 1.17
CA CYS A 841 -34.34 -4.68 0.61
C CYS A 841 -33.47 -5.77 -0.04
N GLY A 842 -32.52 -5.33 -0.85
CA GLY A 842 -31.63 -6.20 -1.61
C GLY A 842 -30.18 -5.81 -1.49
N TRP A 843 -29.27 -6.76 -1.75
CA TRP A 843 -27.83 -6.51 -1.76
C TRP A 843 -27.24 -6.65 -3.15
N ILE A 844 -26.39 -5.71 -3.57
CA ILE A 844 -25.50 -5.88 -4.71
C ILE A 844 -24.08 -5.84 -4.19
N LEU A 845 -23.37 -6.96 -4.29
CA LEU A 845 -22.00 -7.08 -3.82
C LEU A 845 -21.07 -6.36 -4.79
N THR A 846 -20.68 -5.13 -4.46
CA THR A 846 -19.80 -4.31 -5.31
C THR A 846 -18.33 -4.40 -4.91
N GLY A 847 -18.02 -4.99 -3.75
CA GLY A 847 -16.63 -5.13 -3.30
C GLY A 847 -15.75 -5.87 -4.32
N GLY A 848 -14.64 -5.25 -4.70
CA GLY A 848 -13.74 -5.75 -5.75
C GLY A 848 -14.04 -5.24 -7.17
N ALA A 849 -15.14 -4.50 -7.36
CA ALA A 849 -15.45 -3.83 -8.62
C ALA A 849 -14.99 -2.37 -8.56
N SER A 850 -13.99 -2.04 -9.39
CA SER A 850 -13.42 -0.69 -9.50
C SER A 850 -14.27 0.22 -10.39
N ASN A 851 -14.12 1.54 -10.18
CA ASN A 851 -14.63 2.58 -11.08
C ASN A 851 -16.15 2.62 -11.28
N LEU A 852 -16.95 2.11 -10.34
CA LEU A 852 -18.40 2.02 -10.50
C LEU A 852 -19.09 3.39 -10.57
N SER A 853 -18.53 4.43 -9.94
CA SER A 853 -19.01 5.81 -10.11
C SER A 853 -18.81 6.31 -11.54
N PHE A 854 -17.68 5.98 -12.17
CA PHE A 854 -17.38 6.32 -13.55
C PHE A 854 -18.32 5.57 -14.49
N TRP A 855 -18.42 4.24 -14.36
CA TRP A 855 -19.29 3.39 -15.19
C TRP A 855 -20.76 3.79 -15.15
N ALA A 856 -21.23 4.34 -14.03
CA ALA A 856 -22.59 4.82 -13.88
C ALA A 856 -22.90 6.08 -14.70
N SER A 857 -21.86 6.81 -15.11
CA SER A 857 -21.97 8.02 -15.92
C SER A 857 -21.55 7.81 -17.39
N VAL A 858 -21.03 6.63 -17.77
CA VAL A 858 -20.66 6.35 -19.16
C VAL A 858 -21.93 6.16 -20.01
N PRO A 859 -22.13 6.95 -21.08
CA PRO A 859 -23.30 6.82 -21.93
C PRO A 859 -23.22 5.55 -22.81
N VAL A 860 -24.38 4.96 -23.13
CA VAL A 860 -24.50 3.94 -24.19
C VAL A 860 -24.75 4.59 -25.54
N GLU A 861 -24.26 3.99 -26.63
CA GLU A 861 -24.44 4.49 -27.99
C GLU A 861 -25.93 4.50 -28.37
N LYS A 862 -26.66 3.43 -28.03
CA LYS A 862 -28.11 3.34 -28.24
C LYS A 862 -28.80 2.88 -26.95
N PRO A 863 -29.99 3.43 -26.60
CA PRO A 863 -30.72 3.01 -25.41
C PRO A 863 -30.97 1.50 -25.33
N ALA A 864 -31.17 0.82 -26.47
CA ALA A 864 -31.39 -0.62 -26.54
C ALA A 864 -30.12 -1.46 -26.24
N ASP A 865 -28.93 -0.86 -26.22
CA ASP A 865 -27.66 -1.55 -25.99
C ASP A 865 -27.39 -1.85 -24.52
N ARG A 866 -28.14 -1.23 -23.60
CA ARG A 866 -28.16 -1.60 -22.19
C ARG A 866 -28.81 -2.97 -21.90
N TYR A 867 -29.62 -3.48 -22.84
CA TYR A 867 -30.31 -4.77 -22.70
C TYR A 867 -29.59 -5.89 -23.44
N LEU A 868 -29.23 -6.95 -22.71
CA LEU A 868 -28.58 -8.14 -23.24
C LEU A 868 -29.52 -8.96 -24.12
N ARG A 869 -28.93 -9.74 -25.04
CA ARG A 869 -29.67 -10.63 -25.94
C ARG A 869 -30.47 -11.67 -25.14
N GLN A 870 -31.76 -11.77 -25.45
CA GLN A 870 -32.65 -12.77 -24.86
C GLN A 870 -32.48 -14.13 -25.57
N PRO A 871 -32.60 -15.26 -24.85
CA PRO A 871 -32.49 -16.58 -25.45
C PRO A 871 -33.64 -16.86 -26.43
N GLU A 872 -33.35 -17.68 -27.44
CA GLU A 872 -34.35 -18.14 -28.41
C GLU A 872 -35.45 -18.96 -27.72
N LYS A 873 -36.71 -18.70 -28.09
CA LYS A 873 -37.89 -19.39 -27.55
C LYS A 873 -38.41 -20.41 -28.56
N GLY A 874 -39.07 -21.46 -28.08
CA GLY A 874 -39.76 -22.44 -28.94
C GLY A 874 -38.86 -23.51 -29.55
N LEU A 875 -37.68 -23.75 -28.96
CA LEU A 875 -36.78 -24.82 -29.40
C LEU A 875 -37.44 -26.19 -29.23
N THR A 876 -37.38 -27.02 -30.28
CA THR A 876 -37.82 -28.43 -30.22
C THR A 876 -36.63 -29.31 -29.84
N LEU A 877 -36.73 -29.98 -28.69
CA LEU A 877 -35.69 -30.88 -28.21
C LEU A 877 -35.88 -32.29 -28.81
N ASP A 878 -34.82 -32.84 -29.39
CA ASP A 878 -34.73 -34.25 -29.76
C ASP A 878 -34.64 -35.12 -28.51
N GLY A 879 -35.64 -35.98 -28.31
CA GLY A 879 -35.75 -36.89 -27.16
C GLY A 879 -34.69 -38.00 -27.10
N ASN A 880 -33.87 -38.17 -28.14
CA ASN A 880 -32.78 -39.15 -28.16
C ASN A 880 -31.43 -38.58 -27.72
N LYS A 881 -31.37 -37.31 -27.31
CA LYS A 881 -30.13 -36.63 -26.92
C LYS A 881 -30.12 -36.25 -25.44
N TYR A 882 -28.92 -36.18 -24.89
CA TYR A 882 -28.66 -35.50 -23.63
C TYR A 882 -28.26 -34.05 -23.91
N TYR A 883 -28.84 -33.12 -23.17
CA TYR A 883 -28.53 -31.69 -23.26
C TYR A 883 -27.71 -31.29 -22.04
N VAL A 884 -26.66 -30.52 -22.26
CA VAL A 884 -25.76 -30.01 -21.22
C VAL A 884 -25.74 -28.49 -21.33
N LEU A 885 -25.89 -27.82 -20.18
CA LEU A 885 -25.74 -26.38 -20.04
C LEU A 885 -24.48 -26.12 -19.20
N PHE A 886 -23.59 -25.27 -19.71
CA PHE A 886 -22.48 -24.73 -18.94
C PHE A 886 -22.88 -23.34 -18.46
N GLN A 887 -22.98 -23.17 -17.15
CA GLN A 887 -23.41 -21.93 -16.52
C GLN A 887 -22.33 -21.44 -15.56
N VAL A 888 -21.92 -20.18 -15.70
CA VAL A 888 -20.90 -19.54 -14.85
C VAL A 888 -21.56 -18.98 -13.59
N SER A 889 -20.96 -19.18 -12.41
CA SER A 889 -21.41 -18.60 -11.12
C SER A 889 -21.01 -17.13 -10.97
N GLU A 890 -21.31 -16.49 -9.83
CA GLU A 890 -20.92 -15.10 -9.51
C GLU A 890 -21.51 -14.03 -10.45
N GLY A 891 -22.66 -14.31 -11.05
CA GLY A 891 -23.31 -13.39 -11.99
C GLY A 891 -23.92 -12.16 -11.35
N ASP A 892 -24.19 -12.20 -10.05
CA ASP A 892 -24.89 -11.16 -9.27
C ASP A 892 -23.99 -10.00 -8.85
N THR A 893 -22.68 -10.17 -8.99
CA THR A 893 -21.69 -9.21 -8.51
C THR A 893 -20.96 -8.53 -9.68
N PRO A 894 -20.94 -7.17 -9.72
CA PRO A 894 -20.17 -6.43 -10.71
C PRO A 894 -18.68 -6.73 -10.71
N LYS A 895 -18.11 -7.31 -9.65
CA LYS A 895 -16.68 -7.71 -9.64
C LYS A 895 -16.34 -8.68 -10.77
N ALA A 896 -17.27 -9.59 -11.10
CA ALA A 896 -17.09 -10.50 -12.22
C ALA A 896 -17.14 -9.70 -13.52
N GLN A 897 -18.14 -8.83 -13.69
CA GLN A 897 -18.29 -8.05 -14.91
C GLN A 897 -17.16 -7.03 -15.13
N THR A 898 -16.67 -6.33 -14.11
CA THR A 898 -15.49 -5.45 -14.23
C THR A 898 -14.19 -6.26 -14.38
N GLY A 899 -14.15 -7.51 -13.94
CA GLY A 899 -13.01 -8.42 -14.12
C GLY A 899 -13.08 -9.29 -15.37
N PHE A 900 -13.79 -8.88 -16.42
CA PHE A 900 -13.96 -9.67 -17.67
C PHE A 900 -14.43 -11.12 -17.41
N MET A 901 -15.39 -11.21 -16.48
CA MET A 901 -16.12 -12.37 -15.97
C MET A 901 -15.30 -13.38 -15.15
N GLY A 902 -14.29 -12.90 -14.42
CA GLY A 902 -13.72 -13.60 -13.25
C GLY A 902 -12.23 -13.90 -13.36
N PRO A 903 -11.73 -14.90 -12.60
CA PRO A 903 -10.29 -15.21 -12.55
C PRO A 903 -9.72 -15.45 -13.94
N ARG A 904 -8.64 -14.73 -14.28
CA ARG A 904 -7.94 -14.80 -15.58
C ARG A 904 -8.75 -14.29 -16.78
N ALA A 905 -9.79 -13.50 -16.56
CA ALA A 905 -10.57 -12.84 -17.62
C ALA A 905 -11.03 -13.82 -18.73
N PRO A 906 -11.83 -14.85 -18.41
CA PRO A 906 -12.26 -15.85 -19.39
C PRO A 906 -13.08 -15.25 -20.54
N TRP A 907 -13.66 -14.06 -20.34
CA TRP A 907 -14.27 -13.31 -21.44
C TRP A 907 -13.25 -12.87 -22.49
N LEU A 908 -11.98 -12.66 -22.17
CA LEU A 908 -10.96 -12.25 -23.14
C LEU A 908 -10.23 -13.44 -23.78
N ASP A 909 -10.51 -14.67 -23.33
CA ASP A 909 -9.83 -15.87 -23.81
C ASP A 909 -10.15 -16.14 -25.29
N SER A 910 -9.10 -16.36 -26.10
CA SER A 910 -9.21 -16.64 -27.54
C SER A 910 -9.97 -17.93 -27.89
N THR A 911 -10.17 -18.83 -26.92
CA THR A 911 -10.94 -20.07 -27.07
C THR A 911 -12.43 -19.89 -26.78
N ARG A 912 -12.86 -18.73 -26.26
CA ARG A 912 -14.28 -18.37 -26.07
C ARG A 912 -15.05 -18.53 -27.39
N GLY A 913 -16.27 -19.07 -27.30
CA GLY A 913 -17.09 -19.37 -28.47
C GLY A 913 -16.84 -20.74 -29.10
N GLN A 914 -15.88 -21.54 -28.62
CA GLN A 914 -15.73 -22.95 -29.03
C GLN A 914 -16.79 -23.88 -28.41
N VAL A 915 -17.33 -23.51 -27.24
CA VAL A 915 -18.41 -24.21 -26.54
C VAL A 915 -19.46 -23.18 -26.11
N PRO A 916 -20.78 -23.50 -26.12
CA PRO A 916 -21.80 -22.61 -25.59
C PRO A 916 -21.65 -22.41 -24.08
N ILE A 917 -21.66 -21.15 -23.64
CA ILE A 917 -21.56 -20.76 -22.23
C ILE A 917 -22.72 -19.81 -21.90
N ALA A 918 -23.34 -20.03 -20.74
CA ALA A 918 -24.29 -19.10 -20.13
C ALA A 918 -23.58 -18.29 -19.05
N TRP A 919 -23.48 -16.99 -19.28
CA TRP A 919 -22.81 -16.01 -18.42
C TRP A 919 -23.79 -15.33 -17.48
N GLY A 920 -23.46 -15.31 -16.20
CA GLY A 920 -24.25 -14.62 -15.19
C GLY A 920 -24.01 -13.11 -15.28
N MET A 921 -25.09 -12.35 -15.27
CA MET A 921 -25.06 -10.89 -15.35
C MET A 921 -25.89 -10.26 -14.25
N GLN A 922 -25.36 -9.18 -13.67
CA GLN A 922 -26.06 -8.47 -12.62
C GLN A 922 -27.20 -7.69 -13.24
N ALA A 923 -28.46 -8.10 -13.01
CA ALA A 923 -29.55 -7.64 -13.86
C ALA A 923 -29.79 -6.12 -13.78
N SER A 924 -29.59 -5.53 -12.59
CA SER A 924 -29.71 -4.08 -12.38
C SER A 924 -28.58 -3.27 -13.02
N ALA A 925 -27.46 -3.89 -13.43
CA ALA A 925 -26.37 -3.20 -14.12
C ALA A 925 -26.81 -2.62 -15.47
N SER A 926 -27.89 -3.13 -16.07
CA SER A 926 -28.50 -2.51 -17.26
C SER A 926 -28.99 -1.08 -17.04
N GLU A 927 -29.34 -0.70 -15.81
CA GLU A 927 -29.73 0.67 -15.47
C GLU A 927 -28.63 1.40 -14.68
N GLN A 928 -27.85 0.67 -13.87
CA GLN A 928 -26.80 1.26 -13.02
C GLN A 928 -25.47 1.49 -13.74
N TRP A 929 -25.04 0.56 -14.60
CA TRP A 929 -23.76 0.58 -15.33
C TRP A 929 -23.95 0.12 -16.79
N PRO A 930 -24.77 0.83 -17.57
CA PRO A 930 -25.28 0.35 -18.85
C PRO A 930 -24.17 0.13 -19.90
N ALA A 931 -23.06 0.87 -19.82
CA ALA A 931 -21.92 0.72 -20.73
C ALA A 931 -21.19 -0.62 -20.57
N ILE A 932 -21.19 -1.20 -19.36
CA ILE A 932 -20.65 -2.55 -19.13
C ILE A 932 -21.50 -3.58 -19.88
N HIS A 933 -22.83 -3.46 -19.82
CA HIS A 933 -23.74 -4.32 -20.56
C HIS A 933 -23.58 -4.18 -22.08
N GLU A 934 -23.44 -2.95 -22.57
CA GLU A 934 -23.18 -2.67 -23.98
C GLU A 934 -21.91 -3.39 -24.47
N TYR A 935 -20.82 -3.33 -23.70
CA TYR A 935 -19.58 -4.06 -24.02
C TYR A 935 -19.82 -5.57 -24.15
N TYR A 936 -20.47 -6.19 -23.16
CA TYR A 936 -20.73 -7.64 -23.20
C TYR A 936 -21.69 -8.01 -24.33
N LYS A 937 -22.67 -7.15 -24.64
CA LYS A 937 -23.60 -7.36 -25.74
C LYS A 937 -22.88 -7.33 -27.10
N SER A 938 -22.03 -6.32 -27.31
CA SER A 938 -21.35 -6.06 -28.58
C SER A 938 -20.23 -7.08 -28.85
N THR A 939 -19.58 -7.58 -27.81
CA THR A 939 -18.46 -8.53 -27.91
C THR A 939 -18.86 -10.01 -27.74
N ALA A 940 -20.12 -10.29 -27.44
CA ALA A 940 -20.61 -11.67 -27.30
C ALA A 940 -20.60 -12.44 -28.64
N SER A 941 -20.05 -13.65 -28.61
CA SER A 941 -20.13 -14.60 -29.72
C SER A 941 -21.56 -15.13 -29.89
N PRO A 942 -21.89 -15.79 -31.02
CA PRO A 942 -23.19 -16.46 -31.19
C PRO A 942 -23.44 -17.62 -30.20
N ARG A 943 -22.42 -18.05 -29.46
CA ARG A 943 -22.52 -19.14 -28.47
C ARG A 943 -22.54 -18.65 -27.03
N ASP A 944 -22.47 -17.35 -26.82
CA ASP A 944 -22.64 -16.74 -25.51
C ASP A 944 -24.14 -16.46 -25.27
N SER A 945 -24.60 -16.82 -24.09
CA SER A 945 -25.94 -16.50 -23.60
C SER A 945 -25.84 -15.87 -22.22
N PHE A 946 -26.86 -15.11 -21.82
CA PHE A 946 -26.86 -14.39 -20.56
C PHE A 946 -28.05 -14.81 -19.71
N PHE A 947 -27.84 -14.85 -18.40
CA PHE A 947 -28.89 -15.05 -17.41
C PHE A 947 -28.66 -14.11 -16.22
N ALA A 948 -29.73 -13.81 -15.47
CA ALA A 948 -29.61 -12.98 -14.26
C ALA A 948 -28.92 -13.78 -13.14
N GLY A 949 -27.88 -13.20 -12.54
CA GLY A 949 -27.22 -13.79 -11.37
C GLY A 949 -28.16 -13.98 -10.16
N PRO A 950 -27.79 -14.79 -9.17
CA PRO A 950 -28.59 -14.98 -7.95
C PRO A 950 -28.82 -13.66 -7.18
N SER A 951 -30.04 -13.19 -6.90
CA SER A 951 -31.34 -13.77 -7.17
C SER A 951 -32.17 -12.80 -8.02
N GLY A 952 -31.65 -12.37 -9.18
CA GLY A 952 -32.33 -11.46 -10.10
C GLY A 952 -31.72 -10.06 -10.10
N ALA A 953 -32.48 -9.06 -9.65
CA ALA A 953 -32.05 -7.66 -9.65
C ALA A 953 -31.03 -7.34 -8.54
N PHE A 954 -31.01 -8.14 -7.49
CA PHE A 954 -30.09 -8.07 -6.36
C PHE A 954 -30.10 -9.42 -5.63
N TYR A 955 -29.11 -9.65 -4.78
CA TYR A 955 -29.07 -10.82 -3.92
C TYR A 955 -30.09 -10.67 -2.79
N ALA A 956 -31.08 -11.57 -2.79
CA ALA A 956 -32.13 -11.67 -1.79
C ALA A 956 -32.65 -13.10 -1.67
N PHE A 957 -33.25 -13.38 -0.52
CA PHE A 957 -34.00 -14.60 -0.25
C PHE A 957 -35.48 -14.35 -0.52
N PHE A 958 -35.96 -14.79 -1.68
CA PHE A 958 -37.34 -14.56 -2.13
C PHE A 958 -38.40 -15.01 -1.13
N ASN A 959 -38.16 -16.12 -0.42
CA ASN A 959 -39.08 -16.66 0.59
C ASN A 959 -39.18 -15.81 1.87
N ARG A 960 -38.41 -14.72 1.96
CA ARG A 960 -38.37 -13.81 3.11
C ARG A 960 -38.86 -12.40 2.79
N LEU A 961 -39.02 -12.06 1.50
CA LEU A 961 -39.50 -10.74 1.10
C LEU A 961 -40.96 -10.56 1.56
N PRO A 962 -41.32 -9.40 2.15
CA PRO A 962 -42.60 -9.20 2.85
C PRO A 962 -43.86 -9.24 1.96
N ASN A 963 -43.72 -9.34 0.63
CA ASN A 963 -44.83 -9.30 -0.33
C ASN A 963 -44.64 -10.27 -1.53
N LEU A 964 -44.06 -11.46 -1.32
CA LEU A 964 -43.96 -12.52 -2.34
C LEU A 964 -44.83 -13.74 -2.05
#